data_AF-A0A8H7WRW4-F1
#
_entry.id   AF-A0A8H7WRW4-F1
#
_cell.length_a   1.000
_cell.length_b   1.000
_cell.length_c   1.000
_cell.angle_alpha   90.00
_cell.angle_beta   90.00
_cell.angle_gamma   90.00
#
_symmetry.space_group_name_H-M   'P 1'
#
loop_
_entity.id
_entity.type
_entity.pdbx_description
1 polymer ?
#
loop_
_entity_poly.entity_id
_entity_poly.type
_entity_poly.pdbx_seq_one_letter_code
_entity_poly.pdbx_strand_id
1 'polypeptide(L)'
;MSKRQRAKITMNNHVDLDRELRPQKQQRVQGASDKIPTDPENLMDNWFISSKETKKQRDSQEPRDRRAWEARRALYPIPKGMVQWWWQYSRKSRQRKWTVRRNDQHKLSRKTSGLTLDESMRSFPIEFGDFEISWIYRDYWVCGDTQEFLDKLYSKFGINGMIPEHHVWEVFACLVSELVPEEKAWPEAPAYIISSPNTIWQVGKCMLHIVTQGRFWDEDYNALSPVDIESGQKFGQYKQKVLQSKYSKSLMKYILGCLSIKEYERFTRKDLIDHFGKVRAVYAGTYVPPPVEEPLDGPYVPSDPRIPTGLTQEEGLFYEGLIQVLNEREKREEKDGIDRKPHIVTITDLAKDYDDLMAMMCLKEFNRMGIIQLEGFVANLMPAERRALFGRGALDSLGLPKMPIGIGTVGDAQRQLNNYTHEFDNTKGFIALPDTKLPDGQDLLTKIFTERPTEKKKLTVLTISSLMDIAQFLKEHIELLKNGIANVVLQGGYRMINDKLVPDSAAANNRFDLEGAATFHQFMQDYDIPSTAWTKVAANATPIYSSLFEFLDETDHPLGHYLRGVQTSQELNFYARCCSDHPFAPHMTQDWAVKTKSTWFAAGHEPDEPYPEGEDMLPYFTKVIGYDALAVVGASGEDVLQHFGIVKPLKKRLDAEHSLHHIVGIPKTDGVDDEDGLPEEENLDGRMMGVAISALMKGSILSVKQGLS
;
A
#
# COMPACT_ATOMS: atom_id res chain seq x y z
N MET A 1 40.94 37.60 -9.87
CA MET A 1 39.54 37.97 -9.56
C MET A 1 38.83 38.36 -10.85
N SER A 2 38.07 37.44 -11.45
CA SER A 2 37.27 37.69 -12.65
C SER A 2 35.81 37.83 -12.23
N LYS A 3 35.22 39.01 -12.45
CA LYS A 3 33.79 39.26 -12.26
C LYS A 3 33.04 38.51 -13.38
N ARG A 4 32.57 37.29 -13.11
CA ARG A 4 31.55 36.64 -13.95
C ARG A 4 30.30 37.51 -13.93
N GLN A 5 30.02 38.19 -15.03
CA GLN A 5 28.71 38.78 -15.29
C GLN A 5 27.68 37.64 -15.27
N ARG A 6 26.83 37.61 -14.23
CA ARG A 6 25.58 36.86 -14.28
C ARG A 6 24.74 37.51 -15.36
N ALA A 7 24.63 36.87 -16.52
CA ALA A 7 23.65 37.24 -17.52
C ALA A 7 22.28 37.26 -16.84
N LYS A 8 21.59 38.41 -16.88
CA LYS A 8 20.16 38.48 -16.55
C LYS A 8 19.44 37.66 -17.62
N ILE A 9 19.24 36.38 -17.33
CA ILE A 9 18.29 35.55 -18.07
C ILE A 9 16.93 36.23 -17.88
N THR A 10 16.35 36.74 -18.95
CA THR A 10 14.95 37.17 -18.99
C THR A 10 14.09 35.91 -18.78
N MET A 11 13.77 35.63 -17.51
CA MET A 11 12.98 34.49 -17.04
C MET A 11 11.49 34.62 -17.42
N ASN A 12 11.19 34.69 -18.72
CA ASN A 12 9.80 34.59 -19.21
C ASN A 12 9.46 33.20 -19.76
N ASN A 13 10.36 32.22 -19.64
CA ASN A 13 10.02 30.84 -19.90
C ASN A 13 9.52 30.21 -18.61
N HIS A 14 8.21 30.09 -18.47
CA HIS A 14 7.57 29.32 -17.41
C HIS A 14 8.07 27.87 -17.52
N VAL A 15 8.93 27.46 -16.59
CA VAL A 15 9.38 26.05 -16.50
C VAL A 15 8.22 25.25 -15.92
N ASP A 16 7.69 24.31 -16.69
CA ASP A 16 6.66 23.38 -16.20
C ASP A 16 7.33 22.29 -15.37
N LEU A 17 7.52 22.55 -14.07
CA LEU A 17 8.15 21.59 -13.17
C LEU A 17 7.38 20.27 -13.10
N ASP A 18 6.05 20.28 -13.25
CA ASP A 18 5.27 19.05 -13.26
C ASP A 18 5.65 18.19 -14.46
N ARG A 19 5.92 18.80 -15.62
CA ARG A 19 6.42 18.08 -16.78
C ARG A 19 7.87 17.61 -16.56
N GLU A 20 8.77 18.51 -16.18
CA GLU A 20 10.21 18.24 -16.11
C GLU A 20 10.59 17.22 -15.03
N LEU A 21 9.89 17.23 -13.88
CA LEU A 21 10.14 16.30 -12.78
C LEU A 21 9.31 15.01 -12.89
N ARG A 22 8.30 14.96 -13.76
CA ARG A 22 7.56 13.73 -14.02
C ARG A 22 8.51 12.67 -14.59
N PRO A 23 8.49 11.43 -14.07
CA PRO A 23 9.11 10.32 -14.76
C PRO A 23 8.60 10.28 -16.20
N GLN A 24 9.50 10.15 -17.19
CA GLN A 24 9.14 10.20 -18.61
C GLN A 24 8.02 9.20 -18.99
N LYS A 25 7.80 8.11 -18.23
CA LYS A 25 6.65 7.18 -18.35
C LYS A 25 5.28 7.87 -18.27
N GLN A 26 5.16 9.00 -17.56
CA GLN A 26 3.90 9.76 -17.37
C GLN A 26 3.78 11.00 -18.28
N GLN A 27 4.79 11.29 -19.10
CA GLN A 27 4.69 12.31 -20.15
C GLN A 27 3.95 11.68 -21.34
N ARG A 28 2.63 11.88 -21.40
CA ARG A 28 1.71 11.29 -22.40
C ARG A 28 2.21 11.41 -23.85
N VAL A 29 1.93 10.38 -24.65
CA VAL A 29 1.83 10.48 -26.12
C VAL A 29 0.71 11.47 -26.46
N GLN A 30 0.98 12.44 -27.34
CA GLN A 30 -0.04 13.40 -27.82
C GLN A 30 -1.25 12.63 -28.41
N GLY A 31 -2.44 12.81 -27.83
CA GLY A 31 -3.70 12.28 -28.37
C GLY A 31 -4.50 11.31 -27.49
N ALA A 32 -4.00 10.88 -26.33
CA ALA A 32 -4.79 10.07 -25.39
C ALA A 32 -5.71 10.95 -24.50
N SER A 33 -7.01 10.60 -24.45
CA SER A 33 -8.10 11.21 -23.68
C SER A 33 -7.69 11.84 -22.33
N ASP A 34 -8.19 13.05 -22.04
CA ASP A 34 -7.94 13.88 -20.85
C ASP A 34 -8.34 13.28 -19.49
N LYS A 35 -8.67 11.99 -19.41
CA LYS A 35 -8.94 11.31 -18.14
C LYS A 35 -7.65 11.13 -17.33
N ILE A 36 -7.57 11.98 -16.31
CA ILE A 36 -6.54 12.27 -15.31
C ILE A 36 -5.67 11.05 -14.97
N PRO A 37 -4.33 11.11 -15.16
CA PRO A 37 -3.42 10.16 -14.53
C PRO A 37 -3.53 10.35 -13.02
N THR A 38 -4.09 9.35 -12.36
CA THR A 38 -4.19 9.26 -10.92
C THR A 38 -2.78 9.05 -10.36
N ASP A 39 -2.26 9.99 -9.56
CA ASP A 39 -1.13 9.69 -8.68
C ASP A 39 -1.72 8.92 -7.49
N PRO A 40 -1.49 7.60 -7.32
CA PRO A 40 -2.02 6.87 -6.17
C PRO A 40 -1.48 7.40 -4.84
N GLU A 41 -0.41 8.21 -4.86
CA GLU A 41 0.13 8.94 -3.71
C GLU A 41 -0.31 10.41 -3.69
N ASN A 42 -1.48 10.78 -4.25
CA ASN A 42 -1.90 12.19 -4.35
C ASN A 42 -2.16 12.82 -2.95
N LEU A 43 -1.09 13.19 -2.26
CA LEU A 43 -1.10 13.92 -0.98
C LEU A 43 -1.82 15.28 -1.11
N MET A 44 -2.02 15.74 -2.34
CA MET A 44 -2.79 16.95 -2.67
C MET A 44 -4.21 16.97 -2.14
N ASP A 45 -4.80 15.80 -1.86
CA ASP A 45 -6.21 15.67 -1.48
C ASP A 45 -6.38 15.20 -0.02
N ASN A 46 -5.29 14.77 0.62
CA ASN A 46 -5.27 14.41 2.05
C ASN A 46 -5.32 15.62 2.98
N TRP A 47 -5.28 16.85 2.47
CA TRP A 47 -5.27 18.08 3.26
C TRP A 47 -6.53 18.25 4.10
N PHE A 48 -7.70 17.91 3.55
CA PHE A 48 -8.98 18.04 4.25
C PHE A 48 -9.09 17.03 5.39
N ILE A 49 -8.62 15.80 5.12
CA ILE A 49 -8.53 14.74 6.12
C ILE A 49 -7.58 15.17 7.24
N SER A 50 -6.40 15.68 6.88
CA SER A 50 -5.39 16.13 7.83
C SER A 50 -5.90 17.30 8.67
N SER A 51 -6.68 18.21 8.07
CA SER A 51 -7.39 19.27 8.77
C SER A 51 -8.38 18.71 9.79
N LYS A 52 -9.33 17.89 9.35
CA LYS A 52 -10.38 17.31 10.21
C LYS A 52 -9.79 16.48 11.36
N GLU A 53 -8.78 15.67 11.07
CA GLU A 53 -8.14 14.82 12.07
C GLU A 53 -7.28 15.63 13.04
N THR A 54 -6.61 16.69 12.60
CA THR A 54 -5.92 17.60 13.53
C THR A 54 -6.91 18.27 14.49
N LYS A 55 -8.09 18.68 13.99
CA LYS A 55 -9.16 19.22 14.82
C LYS A 55 -9.66 18.19 15.84
N LYS A 56 -9.90 16.96 15.38
CA LYS A 56 -10.27 15.83 16.24
C LYS A 56 -9.21 15.55 17.30
N GLN A 57 -7.92 15.57 16.96
CA GLN A 57 -6.84 15.31 17.92
C GLN A 57 -6.77 16.34 19.05
N ARG A 58 -7.02 17.62 18.75
CA ARG A 58 -7.12 18.68 19.77
C ARG A 58 -8.26 18.41 20.75
N ASP A 59 -9.42 18.05 20.22
CA ASP A 59 -10.65 17.90 21.00
C ASP A 59 -10.81 16.47 21.56
N SER A 60 -9.89 15.56 21.25
CA SER A 60 -9.92 14.17 21.67
C SER A 60 -9.73 14.04 23.18
N GLN A 61 -10.53 13.18 23.80
CA GLN A 61 -10.33 12.79 25.19
C GLN A 61 -9.19 11.79 25.36
N GLU A 62 -8.75 11.16 24.27
CA GLU A 62 -7.66 10.19 24.29
C GLU A 62 -6.31 10.91 24.47
N PRO A 63 -5.55 10.61 25.55
CA PRO A 63 -4.30 11.33 25.85
C PRO A 63 -3.27 11.27 24.71
N ARG A 64 -3.29 10.17 23.93
CA ARG A 64 -2.37 9.96 22.81
C ARG A 64 -2.58 10.98 21.69
N ASP A 65 -3.81 11.09 21.21
CA ASP A 65 -4.20 12.06 20.16
C ASP A 65 -3.86 13.48 20.58
N ARG A 66 -4.18 13.81 21.84
CA ARG A 66 -3.91 15.10 22.41
C ARG A 66 -2.41 15.39 22.51
N ARG A 67 -1.59 14.43 22.95
CA ARG A 67 -0.12 14.58 22.97
C ARG A 67 0.46 14.83 21.59
N ALA A 68 -0.04 14.16 20.55
CA ALA A 68 0.43 14.39 19.18
C ALA A 68 0.14 15.82 18.72
N TRP A 69 -1.05 16.35 19.02
CA TRP A 69 -1.39 17.74 18.77
C TRP A 69 -0.54 18.72 19.60
N GLU A 70 -0.38 18.46 20.90
CA GLU A 70 0.42 19.26 21.82
C GLU A 70 1.90 19.31 21.40
N ALA A 71 2.48 18.22 20.92
CA ALA A 71 3.85 18.18 20.40
C ALA A 71 4.04 19.11 19.19
N ARG A 72 3.06 19.18 18.28
CA ARG A 72 3.07 20.14 17.17
C ARG A 72 2.89 21.57 17.66
N ARG A 73 2.00 21.78 18.62
CA ARG A 73 1.73 23.09 19.22
C ARG A 73 2.90 23.61 20.06
N ALA A 74 3.69 22.73 20.68
CA ALA A 74 4.88 23.11 21.44
C ALA A 74 5.97 23.73 20.56
N LEU A 75 5.93 23.47 19.25
CA LEU A 75 6.80 24.07 18.24
C LEU A 75 6.22 25.36 17.64
N TYR A 76 5.12 25.86 18.19
CA TYR A 76 4.57 27.15 17.78
C TYR A 76 5.61 28.26 18.02
N PRO A 77 5.63 29.30 17.17
CA PRO A 77 6.58 30.39 17.33
C PRO A 77 6.68 30.95 18.75
N ILE A 78 7.92 31.22 19.14
CA ILE A 78 8.31 31.67 20.47
C ILE A 78 8.21 33.20 20.51
N PRO A 79 7.72 33.83 21.58
CA PRO A 79 7.73 35.29 21.67
C PRO A 79 9.13 35.87 21.43
N LYS A 80 9.22 36.94 20.64
CA LYS A 80 10.48 37.61 20.20
C LYS A 80 11.52 37.88 21.32
N GLY A 81 11.11 37.99 22.58
CA GLY A 81 12.00 38.17 23.74
C GLY A 81 12.60 36.90 24.34
N MET A 82 12.09 35.71 24.00
CA MET A 82 12.51 34.43 24.56
C MET A 82 13.52 33.68 23.67
N VAL A 83 13.70 34.10 22.41
CA VAL A 83 14.67 33.52 21.48
C VAL A 83 16.09 33.98 21.86
N GLN A 84 16.84 33.11 22.55
CA GLN A 84 18.18 33.41 23.08
C GLN A 84 19.33 32.90 22.19
N TRP A 85 19.10 32.63 20.91
CA TRP A 85 20.10 32.00 20.03
C TRP A 85 19.94 32.48 18.59
N TRP A 86 21.00 32.31 17.80
CA TRP A 86 20.98 32.58 16.37
C TRP A 86 22.04 31.78 15.63
N TRP A 87 21.81 31.59 14.34
CA TRP A 87 22.81 31.14 13.39
C TRP A 87 23.72 32.29 12.95
N GLN A 88 25.02 32.14 13.12
CA GLN A 88 26.03 32.99 12.51
C GLN A 88 26.45 32.39 11.17
N TYR A 89 26.11 33.05 10.07
CA TYR A 89 26.39 32.56 8.73
C TYR A 89 27.74 33.04 8.23
N SER A 90 28.50 32.13 7.64
CA SER A 90 29.75 32.41 6.94
C SER A 90 29.53 32.16 5.46
N ARG A 91 29.39 33.24 4.68
CA ARG A 91 29.32 33.16 3.21
C ARG A 91 30.57 32.51 2.61
N LYS A 92 31.74 32.72 3.23
CA LYS A 92 33.03 32.20 2.76
C LYS A 92 33.13 30.68 2.91
N SER A 93 32.72 30.15 4.06
CA SER A 93 32.78 28.70 4.31
C SER A 93 31.50 27.96 3.98
N ARG A 94 30.44 28.67 3.55
CA ARG A 94 29.08 28.11 3.35
C ARG A 94 28.62 27.29 4.55
N GLN A 95 28.88 27.83 5.74
CA GLN A 95 28.51 27.21 7.00
C GLN A 95 27.73 28.18 7.85
N ARG A 96 26.85 27.64 8.68
CA ARG A 96 26.24 28.37 9.79
C ARG A 96 26.75 27.81 11.11
N LYS A 97 26.98 28.71 12.06
CA LYS A 97 27.47 28.38 13.40
C LYS A 97 26.42 28.70 14.42
N TRP A 98 26.13 27.77 15.32
CA TRP A 98 25.22 28.01 16.42
C TRP A 98 25.84 29.01 17.39
N THR A 99 25.07 30.02 17.81
CA THR A 99 25.50 31.00 18.82
C THR A 99 24.35 31.28 19.78
N VAL A 100 24.64 31.29 21.08
CA VAL A 100 23.68 31.67 22.13
C VAL A 100 23.97 33.10 22.57
N ARG A 101 22.91 33.91 22.74
CA ARG A 101 22.98 35.26 23.31
C ARG A 101 23.40 35.13 24.77
N ARG A 102 24.68 35.37 25.08
CA ARG A 102 25.08 35.59 26.47
C ARG A 102 24.42 36.90 26.93
N ASN A 103 23.50 36.80 27.88
CA ASN A 103 22.88 37.98 28.50
C ASN A 103 23.97 38.96 28.92
N ASP A 104 23.83 40.22 28.54
CA ASP A 104 24.80 41.29 28.79
C ASP A 104 25.09 41.54 30.29
N GLN A 105 24.32 40.92 31.19
CA GLN A 105 24.55 40.95 32.64
C GLN A 105 25.87 40.28 33.08
N HIS A 106 26.51 39.45 32.26
CA HIS A 106 27.84 38.88 32.57
C HIS A 106 29.03 39.68 32.00
N LYS A 107 28.83 40.87 31.40
CA LYS A 107 29.96 41.71 30.94
C LYS A 107 30.88 42.20 32.07
N LEU A 108 30.47 42.11 33.33
CA LEU A 108 31.26 42.53 34.50
C LEU A 108 32.24 41.49 35.05
N SER A 109 32.21 40.21 34.65
CA SER A 109 33.16 39.19 35.17
C SER A 109 34.29 38.79 34.20
N ARG A 110 34.53 39.57 33.14
CA ARG A 110 35.53 39.27 32.08
C ARG A 110 37.00 39.29 32.52
N LYS A 111 37.34 39.42 33.81
CA LYS A 111 38.73 39.50 34.28
C LYS A 111 39.29 38.22 34.92
N THR A 112 38.51 37.15 35.12
CA THR A 112 39.02 35.94 35.79
C THR A 112 38.34 34.67 35.31
N SER A 113 38.77 34.12 34.17
CA SER A 113 38.82 32.66 33.91
C SER A 113 39.24 32.37 32.46
N GLY A 114 40.54 32.14 32.24
CA GLY A 114 41.07 31.52 31.02
C GLY A 114 40.84 30.00 30.96
N LEU A 115 39.79 29.51 31.63
CA LEU A 115 39.44 28.10 31.79
C LEU A 115 37.91 28.00 31.92
N THR A 116 37.20 28.08 30.81
CA THR A 116 35.83 27.56 30.75
C THR A 116 35.62 26.92 29.39
N LEU A 117 35.43 25.60 29.48
CA LEU A 117 34.94 24.63 28.52
C LEU A 117 34.92 25.05 27.04
N ASP A 118 35.53 24.16 26.26
CA ASP A 118 35.31 23.91 24.85
C ASP A 118 33.80 23.78 24.55
N GLU A 119 33.06 24.90 24.57
CA GLU A 119 31.75 25.04 23.96
C GLU A 119 32.00 24.88 22.46
N SER A 120 32.11 23.63 22.02
CA SER A 120 32.44 23.24 20.66
C SER A 120 31.51 24.01 19.72
N MET A 121 32.02 25.03 19.05
CA MET A 121 31.21 25.81 18.11
C MET A 121 30.75 24.86 17.02
N ARG A 122 29.48 24.43 17.07
CA ARG A 122 28.91 23.50 16.11
C ARG A 122 28.66 24.25 14.80
N SER A 123 29.28 23.76 13.74
CA SER A 123 29.21 24.34 12.40
C SER A 123 28.49 23.37 11.49
N PHE A 124 27.44 23.84 10.82
CA PHE A 124 26.62 23.05 9.90
C PHE A 124 26.76 23.61 8.48
N PRO A 125 26.78 22.76 7.45
CA PRO A 125 26.79 23.21 6.07
C PRO A 125 25.47 23.93 5.74
N ILE A 126 25.56 24.97 4.92
CA ILE A 126 24.41 25.60 4.28
C ILE A 126 24.18 24.84 2.97
N GLU A 127 23.34 23.80 3.03
CA GLU A 127 22.96 22.96 1.87
C GLU A 127 22.25 23.83 0.82
N PHE A 128 21.08 24.33 1.20
CA PHE A 128 20.35 25.40 0.51
C PHE A 128 20.22 26.56 1.48
N GLY A 129 20.48 27.78 1.03
CA GLY A 129 20.37 28.90 1.96
C GLY A 129 20.70 30.23 1.35
N ASP A 130 19.73 31.12 1.49
CA ASP A 130 19.91 32.55 1.37
C ASP A 130 19.93 33.12 2.79
N PHE A 131 21.01 33.81 3.13
CA PHE A 131 21.19 34.41 4.46
C PHE A 131 20.00 35.27 4.88
N GLU A 132 19.40 35.97 3.92
CA GLU A 132 18.31 36.88 4.17
C GLU A 132 16.99 36.14 4.37
N ILE A 133 16.73 35.07 3.62
CA ILE A 133 15.55 34.20 3.86
C ILE A 133 15.63 33.61 5.27
N SER A 134 16.78 33.02 5.64
CA SER A 134 16.95 32.47 6.99
C SER A 134 16.82 33.54 8.08
N TRP A 135 17.28 34.76 7.81
CA TRP A 135 17.13 35.89 8.71
C TRP A 135 15.66 36.29 8.88
N ILE A 136 14.92 36.45 7.78
CA ILE A 136 13.48 36.78 7.79
C ILE A 136 12.69 35.69 8.54
N TYR A 137 12.95 34.41 8.24
CA TYR A 137 12.30 33.29 8.92
C TYR A 137 12.53 33.29 10.43
N ARG A 138 13.77 33.48 10.88
CA ARG A 138 14.06 33.46 12.31
C ARG A 138 13.51 34.68 13.04
N ASP A 139 13.74 35.88 12.51
CA ASP A 139 13.44 37.13 13.24
C ASP A 139 11.94 37.45 13.27
N TYR A 140 11.15 36.84 12.37
CA TYR A 140 9.72 37.06 12.27
C TYR A 140 8.91 35.77 12.47
N TRP A 141 9.09 34.73 11.64
CA TRP A 141 8.29 33.50 11.77
C TRP A 141 8.53 32.77 13.09
N VAL A 142 9.79 32.45 13.43
CA VAL A 142 10.11 31.76 14.70
C VAL A 142 9.77 32.63 15.91
N CYS A 143 9.73 33.96 15.74
CA CYS A 143 9.38 34.92 16.78
C CYS A 143 7.86 35.19 16.93
N GLY A 144 7.04 34.54 16.11
CA GLY A 144 5.57 34.62 16.15
C GLY A 144 4.95 35.80 15.41
N ASP A 145 5.76 36.56 14.69
CA ASP A 145 5.32 37.69 13.87
C ASP A 145 5.09 37.21 12.42
N THR A 146 4.03 36.42 12.24
CA THR A 146 3.73 35.77 10.96
C THR A 146 3.35 36.76 9.87
N GLN A 147 2.73 37.89 10.22
CA GLN A 147 2.36 38.93 9.25
C GLN A 147 3.59 39.69 8.74
N GLU A 148 4.45 40.19 9.62
CA GLU A 148 5.68 40.89 9.21
C GLU A 148 6.63 39.94 8.45
N PHE A 149 6.63 38.65 8.78
CA PHE A 149 7.32 37.61 8.00
C PHE A 149 6.84 37.59 6.54
N LEU A 150 5.52 37.53 6.33
CA LEU A 150 4.93 37.55 4.99
C LEU A 150 5.23 38.88 4.30
N ASP A 151 5.04 40.02 4.96
CA ASP A 151 5.28 41.34 4.39
C ASP A 151 6.73 41.50 3.90
N LYS A 152 7.71 41.03 4.68
CA LYS A 152 9.13 41.05 4.29
C LYS A 152 9.42 40.13 3.11
N LEU A 153 8.87 38.91 3.11
CA LEU A 153 9.06 37.98 1.99
C LEU A 153 8.42 38.51 0.71
N TYR A 154 7.17 38.98 0.78
CA TYR A 154 6.43 39.50 -0.38
C TYR A 154 6.99 40.82 -0.89
N SER A 155 7.43 41.73 -0.01
CA SER A 155 8.11 42.96 -0.42
C SER A 155 9.40 42.66 -1.20
N LYS A 156 10.05 41.53 -0.93
CA LYS A 156 11.34 41.19 -1.52
C LYS A 156 11.23 40.31 -2.77
N PHE A 157 10.41 39.27 -2.71
CA PHE A 157 10.31 38.24 -3.74
C PHE A 157 8.97 38.29 -4.50
N GLY A 158 8.01 39.08 -4.02
CA GLY A 158 6.70 39.20 -4.62
C GLY A 158 6.72 39.97 -5.94
N ILE A 159 6.02 39.42 -6.93
CA ILE A 159 5.77 40.02 -8.24
C ILE A 159 4.26 39.92 -8.48
N ASN A 160 3.60 41.06 -8.70
CA ASN A 160 2.14 41.14 -8.87
C ASN A 160 1.36 40.47 -7.72
N GLY A 161 1.83 40.66 -6.49
CA GLY A 161 1.20 40.10 -5.30
C GLY A 161 1.40 38.60 -5.11
N MET A 162 2.29 37.94 -5.86
CA MET A 162 2.61 36.52 -5.69
C MET A 162 4.12 36.29 -5.71
N ILE A 163 4.63 35.34 -4.93
CA ILE A 163 6.04 34.95 -5.02
C ILE A 163 6.17 33.95 -6.18
N PRO A 164 7.02 34.21 -7.19
CA PRO A 164 7.25 33.25 -8.27
C PRO A 164 7.67 31.88 -7.75
N GLU A 165 7.20 30.81 -8.38
CA GLU A 165 7.40 29.44 -7.89
C GLU A 165 8.87 29.09 -7.59
N HIS A 166 9.82 29.49 -8.45
CA HIS A 166 11.24 29.23 -8.21
C HIS A 166 11.74 29.84 -6.89
N HIS A 167 11.25 31.02 -6.51
CA HIS A 167 11.56 31.64 -5.21
C HIS A 167 10.85 30.93 -4.06
N VAL A 168 9.63 30.41 -4.27
CA VAL A 168 8.94 29.59 -3.25
C VAL A 168 9.75 28.32 -2.94
N TRP A 169 10.29 27.64 -3.97
CA TRP A 169 11.19 26.50 -3.76
C TRP A 169 12.51 26.89 -3.08
N GLU A 170 13.09 28.04 -3.41
CA GLU A 170 14.29 28.55 -2.71
C GLU A 170 14.02 28.80 -1.22
N VAL A 171 12.87 29.40 -0.90
CA VAL A 171 12.43 29.60 0.49
C VAL A 171 12.26 28.24 1.16
N PHE A 172 11.51 27.32 0.54
CA PHE A 172 11.25 25.99 1.09
C PHE A 172 12.55 25.23 1.40
N ALA A 173 13.47 25.19 0.43
CA ALA A 173 14.78 24.55 0.59
C ALA A 173 15.60 25.20 1.70
N CYS A 174 15.53 26.53 1.83
CA CYS A 174 16.18 27.28 2.91
C CYS A 174 15.62 26.88 4.28
N LEU A 175 14.30 26.84 4.44
CA LEU A 175 13.64 26.48 5.71
C LEU A 175 13.99 25.06 6.16
N VAL A 176 13.92 24.08 5.27
CA VAL A 176 14.30 22.70 5.58
C VAL A 176 15.80 22.60 5.88
N SER A 177 16.62 23.36 5.16
CA SER A 177 18.05 23.42 5.43
C SER A 177 18.34 23.97 6.82
N GLU A 178 17.52 24.88 7.38
CA GLU A 178 17.62 25.38 8.77
C GLU A 178 17.52 24.29 9.85
N LEU A 179 16.91 23.16 9.52
CA LEU A 179 16.82 22.02 10.43
C LEU A 179 18.16 21.26 10.52
N VAL A 180 18.54 20.91 11.74
CA VAL A 180 19.68 20.06 12.10
C VAL A 180 19.20 18.61 12.10
N PRO A 181 19.87 17.69 11.38
CA PRO A 181 19.54 16.26 11.45
C PRO A 181 19.58 15.75 12.90
N GLU A 182 18.63 14.88 13.28
CA GLU A 182 18.48 14.39 14.65
C GLU A 182 19.77 13.73 15.16
N GLU A 183 20.45 12.96 14.31
CA GLU A 183 21.72 12.29 14.61
C GLU A 183 22.91 13.26 14.81
N LYS A 184 22.71 14.55 14.48
CA LYS A 184 23.69 15.64 14.67
C LYS A 184 23.23 16.66 15.71
N ALA A 185 22.07 16.46 16.32
CA ALA A 185 21.59 17.29 17.41
C ALA A 185 22.46 17.13 18.66
N TRP A 186 22.39 18.10 19.56
CA TRP A 186 23.08 18.08 20.85
C TRP A 186 22.03 18.18 21.97
N PRO A 187 22.36 17.80 23.23
CA PRO A 187 21.36 17.73 24.31
C PRO A 187 20.59 19.03 24.56
N GLU A 188 21.23 20.19 24.36
CA GLU A 188 20.63 21.52 24.53
C GLU A 188 20.10 22.11 23.21
N ALA A 189 20.08 21.33 22.12
CA ALA A 189 19.55 21.78 20.84
C ALA A 189 18.06 22.05 21.00
N PRO A 190 17.58 23.24 20.63
CA PRO A 190 16.16 23.50 20.76
C PRO A 190 15.34 22.69 19.76
N ALA A 191 14.21 22.14 20.22
CA ALA A 191 13.40 21.21 19.43
C ALA A 191 12.97 21.78 18.06
N TYR A 192 12.72 23.09 17.93
CA TYR A 192 12.30 23.72 16.68
C TYR A 192 13.39 23.81 15.59
N ILE A 193 14.66 23.56 15.92
CA ILE A 193 15.72 23.42 14.90
C ILE A 193 16.11 21.97 14.65
N ILE A 194 15.60 21.00 15.41
CA ILE A 194 15.92 19.58 15.19
C ILE A 194 14.94 19.02 14.18
N SER A 195 15.47 18.42 13.12
CA SER A 195 14.69 17.70 12.13
C SER A 195 13.89 16.58 12.80
N SER A 196 12.57 16.70 12.77
CA SER A 196 11.62 15.72 13.26
C SER A 196 10.33 15.84 12.44
N PRO A 197 9.43 14.83 12.47
CA PRO A 197 8.14 14.93 11.80
C PRO A 197 7.35 16.19 12.17
N ASN A 198 7.49 16.69 13.39
CA ASN A 198 6.78 17.88 13.88
C ASN A 198 7.44 19.20 13.44
N THR A 199 8.77 19.28 13.32
CA THR A 199 9.40 20.46 12.71
C THR A 199 9.19 20.54 11.20
N ILE A 200 9.14 19.40 10.50
CA ILE A 200 8.75 19.34 9.09
C ILE A 200 7.31 19.86 8.91
N TRP A 201 6.39 19.49 9.80
CA TRP A 201 5.04 20.06 9.81
C TRP A 201 5.05 21.59 9.94
N GLN A 202 5.87 22.15 10.83
CA GLN A 202 5.99 23.61 10.98
C GLN A 202 6.55 24.28 9.72
N VAL A 203 7.47 23.63 9.01
CA VAL A 203 7.92 24.10 7.70
C VAL A 203 6.77 24.06 6.69
N GLY A 204 6.00 22.96 6.63
CA GLY A 204 4.81 22.85 5.80
C GLY A 204 3.79 23.94 6.07
N LYS A 205 3.52 24.25 7.35
CA LYS A 205 2.66 25.36 7.79
C LYS A 205 3.20 26.68 7.25
N CYS A 206 4.49 26.95 7.44
CA CYS A 206 5.12 28.18 6.95
C CYS A 206 4.98 28.33 5.43
N MET A 207 5.25 27.26 4.68
CA MET A 207 5.11 27.26 3.23
C MET A 207 3.66 27.46 2.78
N LEU A 208 2.70 26.88 3.49
CA LEU A 208 1.28 27.08 3.22
C LEU A 208 0.89 28.55 3.43
N HIS A 209 1.27 29.17 4.56
CA HIS A 209 1.08 30.61 4.78
C HIS A 209 1.70 31.46 3.68
N ILE A 210 2.88 31.08 3.18
CA ILE A 210 3.51 31.77 2.06
C ILE A 210 2.62 31.67 0.83
N VAL A 211 2.21 30.49 0.39
CA VAL A 211 1.46 30.36 -0.88
C VAL A 211 0.01 30.86 -0.78
N THR A 212 -0.59 30.92 0.42
CA THR A 212 -1.94 31.41 0.66
C THR A 212 -2.02 32.84 1.22
N GLN A 213 -0.88 33.51 1.43
CA GLN A 213 -0.79 34.81 2.13
C GLN A 213 -1.41 34.79 3.53
N GLY A 214 -1.21 33.69 4.26
CA GLY A 214 -1.75 33.49 5.62
C GLY A 214 -3.23 33.12 5.66
N ARG A 215 -3.91 33.06 4.52
CA ARG A 215 -5.30 32.59 4.43
C ARG A 215 -5.37 31.10 4.69
N PHE A 216 -6.56 30.63 5.07
CA PHE A 216 -6.86 29.20 5.26
C PHE A 216 -6.05 28.52 6.36
N TRP A 217 -5.53 29.22 7.36
CA TRP A 217 -4.97 28.56 8.54
C TRP A 217 -5.78 28.90 9.78
N ASP A 218 -6.10 27.87 10.56
CA ASP A 218 -6.82 27.97 11.82
C ASP A 218 -5.82 27.89 12.96
N GLU A 219 -5.51 29.04 13.57
CA GLU A 219 -4.48 29.12 14.61
C GLU A 219 -4.90 28.48 15.93
N ASP A 220 -6.19 28.35 16.21
CA ASP A 220 -6.67 27.68 17.41
C ASP A 220 -6.50 26.18 17.30
N TYR A 221 -6.79 25.63 16.12
CA TYR A 221 -6.64 24.22 15.84
C TYR A 221 -5.24 23.82 15.35
N ASN A 222 -4.40 24.78 14.98
CA ASN A 222 -3.11 24.58 14.35
C ASN A 222 -3.23 23.66 13.11
N ALA A 223 -4.22 23.96 12.26
CA ALA A 223 -4.58 23.14 11.11
C ALA A 223 -4.97 24.02 9.92
N LEU A 224 -4.88 23.46 8.71
CA LEU A 224 -5.44 24.09 7.51
C LEU A 224 -6.96 24.23 7.67
N SER A 225 -7.51 25.42 7.47
CA SER A 225 -8.95 25.70 7.48
C SER A 225 -9.56 25.38 6.11
N PRO A 226 -10.69 24.66 6.05
CA PRO A 226 -11.39 24.42 4.78
C PRO A 226 -12.02 25.68 4.20
N VAL A 227 -12.20 26.72 5.00
CA VAL A 227 -12.82 27.98 4.61
C VAL A 227 -11.95 29.13 5.10
N ASP A 228 -11.73 30.11 4.24
CA ASP A 228 -11.09 31.36 4.62
C ASP A 228 -12.04 32.17 5.51
N ILE A 229 -11.59 32.51 6.72
CA ILE A 229 -12.42 33.13 7.76
C ILE A 229 -12.93 34.49 7.28
N GLU A 230 -12.11 35.25 6.54
CA GLU A 230 -12.46 36.61 6.12
C GLU A 230 -13.38 36.62 4.90
N SER A 231 -13.11 35.79 3.89
CA SER A 231 -13.85 35.83 2.62
C SER A 231 -14.97 34.80 2.49
N GLY A 232 -15.00 33.78 3.37
CA GLY A 232 -15.90 32.62 3.22
C GLY A 232 -15.55 31.72 2.03
N GLN A 233 -14.46 32.00 1.30
CA GLN A 233 -14.03 31.18 0.17
C GLN A 233 -13.59 29.80 0.66
N LYS A 234 -13.95 28.73 -0.05
CA LYS A 234 -13.47 27.37 0.24
C LYS A 234 -12.03 27.17 -0.24
N PHE A 235 -11.21 26.47 0.54
CA PHE A 235 -9.81 26.21 0.19
C PHE A 235 -9.69 25.42 -1.11
N GLY A 236 -10.51 24.39 -1.34
CA GLY A 236 -10.50 23.62 -2.60
C GLY A 236 -10.72 24.52 -3.84
N GLN A 237 -11.68 25.45 -3.77
CA GLN A 237 -11.91 26.42 -4.85
C GLN A 237 -10.74 27.39 -5.04
N TYR A 238 -10.12 27.85 -3.96
CA TYR A 238 -8.93 28.70 -4.02
C TYR A 238 -7.71 27.94 -4.56
N LYS A 239 -7.52 26.69 -4.13
CA LYS A 239 -6.50 25.75 -4.62
C LYS A 239 -6.60 25.61 -6.13
N GLN A 240 -7.78 25.29 -6.66
CA GLN A 240 -7.99 25.10 -8.10
C GLN A 240 -7.84 26.40 -8.90
N LYS A 241 -8.49 27.49 -8.47
CA LYS A 241 -8.53 28.75 -9.26
C LYS A 241 -7.24 29.56 -9.14
N VAL A 242 -6.60 29.54 -7.98
CA VAL A 242 -5.48 30.43 -7.65
C VAL A 242 -4.17 29.66 -7.51
N LEU A 243 -4.10 28.62 -6.68
CA LEU A 243 -2.82 27.95 -6.44
C LEU A 243 -2.36 27.14 -7.66
N GLN A 244 -3.22 26.29 -8.22
CA GLN A 244 -2.91 25.45 -9.37
C GLN A 244 -2.71 26.24 -10.67
N SER A 245 -3.16 27.50 -10.74
CA SER A 245 -2.88 28.38 -11.88
C SER A 245 -1.56 29.13 -11.75
N LYS A 246 -0.89 29.06 -10.59
CA LYS A 246 0.34 29.82 -10.27
C LYS A 246 1.51 28.93 -9.87
N TYR A 247 1.24 27.74 -9.37
CA TYR A 247 2.20 26.81 -8.81
C TYR A 247 1.98 25.42 -9.39
N SER A 248 3.08 24.70 -9.61
CA SER A 248 3.05 23.29 -10.01
C SER A 248 2.34 22.43 -8.97
N LYS A 249 1.74 21.32 -9.43
CA LYS A 249 1.21 20.26 -8.57
C LYS A 249 2.30 19.68 -7.68
N SER A 250 3.53 19.59 -8.18
CA SER A 250 4.70 19.14 -7.44
C SER A 250 4.95 19.99 -6.20
N LEU A 251 4.98 21.32 -6.31
CA LEU A 251 5.17 22.19 -5.15
C LEU A 251 4.09 21.96 -4.10
N MET A 252 2.84 21.91 -4.53
CA MET A 252 1.72 21.70 -3.63
C MET A 252 1.75 20.30 -2.97
N LYS A 253 2.15 19.24 -3.70
CA LYS A 253 2.34 17.88 -3.15
C LYS A 253 3.34 17.90 -1.99
N TYR A 254 4.46 18.59 -2.15
CA TYR A 254 5.51 18.65 -1.12
C TYR A 254 5.09 19.49 0.09
N ILE A 255 4.40 20.61 -0.11
CA ILE A 255 3.86 21.42 0.99
C ILE A 255 2.82 20.62 1.79
N LEU A 256 1.85 20.01 1.11
CA LEU A 256 0.76 19.29 1.76
C LEU A 256 1.22 17.96 2.37
N GLY A 257 2.22 17.30 1.79
CA GLY A 257 2.82 16.11 2.40
C GLY A 257 3.59 16.41 3.70
N CYS A 258 4.21 17.59 3.82
CA CYS A 258 4.74 18.04 5.13
C CYS A 258 3.63 18.21 6.18
N LEU A 259 2.41 18.50 5.72
CA LEU A 259 1.19 18.65 6.53
C LEU A 259 0.35 17.36 6.59
N SER A 260 0.92 16.18 6.33
CA SER A 260 0.20 14.91 6.54
C SER A 260 0.02 14.63 8.03
N ILE A 261 -1.20 14.31 8.45
CA ILE A 261 -1.51 14.04 9.86
C ILE A 261 -0.69 12.87 10.41
N LYS A 262 -0.47 11.84 9.60
CA LYS A 262 0.31 10.66 9.97
C LYS A 262 1.80 10.98 9.89
N GLU A 263 2.49 10.89 11.03
CA GLU A 263 3.91 11.26 11.13
C GLU A 263 4.80 10.49 10.15
N TYR A 264 4.48 9.22 9.91
CA TYR A 264 5.24 8.35 9.00
C TYR A 264 4.96 8.59 7.51
N GLU A 265 3.92 9.36 7.17
CA GLU A 265 3.63 9.79 5.79
C GLU A 265 4.25 11.16 5.47
N ARG A 266 4.78 11.87 6.47
CA ARG A 266 5.46 13.14 6.24
C ARG A 266 6.82 12.91 5.60
N PHE A 267 7.22 13.81 4.72
CA PHE A 267 8.57 13.79 4.16
C PHE A 267 9.61 13.93 5.28
N THR A 268 10.70 13.18 5.17
CA THR A 268 11.86 13.43 6.02
C THR A 268 12.63 14.63 5.47
N ARG A 269 13.49 15.24 6.31
CA ARG A 269 14.44 16.26 5.84
C ARG A 269 15.26 15.77 4.65
N LYS A 270 15.68 14.51 4.67
CA LYS A 270 16.49 13.91 3.59
C LYS A 270 15.70 13.89 2.28
N ASP A 271 14.46 13.42 2.29
CA ASP A 271 13.61 13.33 1.10
C ASP A 271 13.42 14.72 0.46
N LEU A 272 13.16 15.73 1.29
CA LEU A 272 13.00 17.12 0.86
C LEU A 272 14.29 17.68 0.24
N ILE A 273 15.43 17.52 0.92
CA ILE A 273 16.75 17.98 0.45
C ILE A 273 17.12 17.35 -0.89
N ASP A 274 16.90 16.04 -1.04
CA ASP A 274 17.16 15.33 -2.29
C ASP A 274 16.23 15.84 -3.41
N HIS A 275 14.95 16.08 -3.11
CA HIS A 275 14.01 16.65 -4.07
C HIS A 275 14.38 18.08 -4.49
N PHE A 276 14.75 18.96 -3.56
CA PHE A 276 15.17 20.33 -3.89
C PHE A 276 16.42 20.35 -4.78
N GLY A 277 17.31 19.37 -4.63
CA GLY A 277 18.43 19.15 -5.54
C GLY A 277 17.97 18.97 -6.98
N LYS A 278 16.93 18.16 -7.21
CA LYS A 278 16.32 17.92 -8.52
C LYS A 278 15.64 19.19 -9.06
N VAL A 279 14.80 19.84 -8.26
CA VAL A 279 14.10 21.10 -8.65
C VAL A 279 15.10 22.16 -9.08
N ARG A 280 16.18 22.36 -8.32
CA ARG A 280 17.23 23.32 -8.65
C ARG A 280 17.98 22.94 -9.91
N ALA A 281 18.24 21.64 -10.13
CA ALA A 281 18.86 21.17 -11.35
C ALA A 281 17.98 21.47 -12.58
N VAL A 282 16.64 21.37 -12.46
CA VAL A 282 15.69 21.70 -13.53
C VAL A 282 15.74 23.19 -13.85
N TYR A 283 15.62 24.07 -12.85
CA TYR A 283 15.75 25.51 -13.06
C TYR A 283 17.12 25.94 -13.59
N ALA A 284 18.17 25.17 -13.30
CA ALA A 284 19.50 25.39 -13.84
C ALA A 284 19.69 24.82 -15.27
N GLY A 285 18.73 24.08 -15.82
CA GLY A 285 18.84 23.40 -17.11
C GLY A 285 19.88 22.26 -17.11
N THR A 286 20.15 21.68 -15.93
CA THR A 286 21.14 20.61 -15.71
C THR A 286 20.52 19.30 -15.26
N TYR A 287 19.20 19.28 -15.07
CA TYR A 287 18.50 18.05 -14.70
C TYR A 287 18.51 17.08 -15.87
N VAL A 288 19.07 15.91 -15.62
CA VAL A 288 18.94 14.76 -16.49
C VAL A 288 17.99 13.81 -15.77
N PRO A 289 16.76 13.60 -16.28
CA PRO A 289 15.89 12.61 -15.69
C PRO A 289 16.60 11.25 -15.70
N PRO A 290 16.44 10.43 -14.65
CA PRO A 290 17.00 9.09 -14.65
C PRO A 290 16.53 8.34 -15.91
N PRO A 291 17.39 7.49 -16.52
CA PRO A 291 17.01 6.74 -17.70
C PRO A 291 15.71 5.98 -17.41
N VAL A 292 14.77 6.08 -18.33
CA VAL A 292 13.52 5.32 -18.26
C VAL A 292 13.90 3.86 -18.42
N GLU A 293 13.86 3.10 -17.34
CA GLU A 293 13.58 1.68 -17.46
C GLU A 293 12.33 1.58 -18.32
N GLU A 294 12.35 0.86 -19.45
CA GLU A 294 11.21 0.82 -20.37
C GLU A 294 9.90 0.59 -19.61
N PRO A 295 8.78 1.23 -20.00
CA PRO A 295 7.50 0.97 -19.36
C PRO A 295 7.21 -0.51 -19.43
N LEU A 296 7.23 -1.19 -18.28
CA LEU A 296 6.91 -2.60 -18.22
C LEU A 296 5.40 -2.86 -18.44
N ASP A 297 4.62 -1.80 -18.67
CA ASP A 297 3.21 -1.83 -19.04
C ASP A 297 3.01 -2.00 -20.56
N GLY A 298 4.09 -1.99 -21.36
CA GLY A 298 4.02 -2.24 -22.80
C GLY A 298 3.62 -3.69 -23.13
N PRO A 299 3.17 -3.97 -24.36
CA PRO A 299 2.87 -5.33 -24.79
C PRO A 299 4.13 -6.19 -24.76
N TYR A 300 4.03 -7.36 -24.14
CA TYR A 300 5.10 -8.35 -24.13
C TYR A 300 5.10 -9.18 -25.41
N VAL A 301 6.31 -9.45 -25.92
CA VAL A 301 6.53 -10.40 -27.01
C VAL A 301 7.11 -11.68 -26.41
N PRO A 302 6.36 -12.81 -26.45
CA PRO A 302 6.84 -14.08 -25.90
C PRO A 302 8.18 -14.53 -26.46
N SER A 303 9.14 -14.75 -25.55
CA SER A 303 10.42 -15.39 -25.82
C SER A 303 10.34 -16.92 -25.87
N ASP A 304 9.31 -17.51 -25.25
CA ASP A 304 9.06 -18.94 -25.16
C ASP A 304 7.61 -19.27 -25.57
N PRO A 305 7.37 -20.33 -26.36
CA PRO A 305 6.04 -20.68 -26.87
C PRO A 305 5.03 -21.09 -25.79
N ARG A 306 5.50 -21.39 -24.57
CA ARG A 306 4.61 -21.68 -23.42
C ARG A 306 3.96 -20.42 -22.86
N ILE A 307 4.49 -19.23 -23.17
CA ILE A 307 4.00 -17.95 -22.66
C ILE A 307 2.93 -17.41 -23.62
N PRO A 308 1.70 -17.11 -23.13
CA PRO A 308 0.65 -16.57 -23.99
C PRO A 308 0.98 -15.16 -24.48
N THR A 309 0.53 -14.86 -25.70
CA THR A 309 0.53 -13.50 -26.24
C THR A 309 -0.58 -12.66 -25.58
N GLY A 310 -0.42 -11.34 -25.55
CA GLY A 310 -1.40 -10.40 -24.97
C GLY A 310 -1.15 -10.02 -23.50
N LEU A 311 0.01 -10.38 -22.96
CA LEU A 311 0.48 -9.96 -21.64
C LEU A 311 1.19 -8.60 -21.69
N THR A 312 1.29 -7.93 -20.55
CA THR A 312 2.22 -6.79 -20.37
C THR A 312 3.65 -7.29 -20.18
N GLN A 313 4.65 -6.43 -20.33
CA GLN A 313 6.06 -6.79 -20.11
C GLN A 313 6.31 -7.29 -18.68
N GLU A 314 5.70 -6.73 -17.63
CA GLU A 314 5.81 -7.26 -16.26
C GLU A 314 5.26 -8.68 -16.16
N GLU A 315 4.08 -8.91 -16.74
CA GLU A 315 3.42 -10.22 -16.73
C GLU A 315 4.24 -11.24 -17.53
N GLY A 316 4.79 -10.86 -18.68
CA GLY A 316 5.66 -11.69 -19.49
C GLY A 316 6.96 -12.07 -18.80
N LEU A 317 7.63 -11.10 -18.16
CA LEU A 317 8.84 -11.34 -17.37
C LEU A 317 8.57 -12.27 -16.16
N PHE A 318 7.38 -12.19 -15.57
CA PHE A 318 6.96 -13.14 -14.55
C PHE A 318 6.92 -14.58 -15.11
N TYR A 319 6.38 -14.81 -16.32
CA TYR A 319 6.45 -16.13 -16.95
C TYR A 319 7.89 -16.58 -17.26
N GLU A 320 8.77 -15.68 -17.71
CA GLU A 320 10.18 -16.03 -17.91
C GLU A 320 10.84 -16.50 -16.61
N GLY A 321 10.56 -15.82 -15.50
CA GLY A 321 11.03 -16.25 -14.17
C GLY A 321 10.47 -17.62 -13.76
N LEU A 322 9.19 -17.89 -14.03
CA LEU A 322 8.60 -19.22 -13.78
C LEU A 322 9.31 -20.32 -14.58
N ILE A 323 9.65 -20.05 -15.84
CA ILE A 323 10.41 -20.99 -16.67
C ILE A 323 11.81 -21.24 -16.08
N GLN A 324 12.47 -20.21 -15.56
CA GLN A 324 13.76 -20.36 -14.89
C GLN A 324 13.66 -21.26 -13.65
N VAL A 325 12.65 -21.04 -12.80
CA VAL A 325 12.39 -21.88 -11.62
C VAL A 325 12.13 -23.32 -12.03
N LEU A 326 11.31 -23.55 -13.06
CA LEU A 326 11.02 -24.89 -13.57
C LEU A 326 12.30 -25.60 -14.05
N ASN A 327 13.10 -24.92 -14.87
CA ASN A 327 14.36 -25.48 -15.38
C ASN A 327 15.33 -25.83 -14.24
N GLU A 328 15.34 -25.06 -13.15
CA GLU A 328 16.13 -25.39 -11.96
C GLU A 328 15.61 -26.62 -11.22
N ARG A 329 14.28 -26.75 -11.08
CA ARG A 329 13.67 -27.94 -10.47
C ARG A 329 13.98 -29.20 -11.27
N GLU A 330 13.82 -29.15 -12.60
CA GLU A 330 14.12 -30.27 -13.50
C GLU A 330 15.58 -30.70 -13.39
N LYS A 331 16.53 -29.76 -13.43
CA LYS A 331 17.97 -30.07 -13.24
C LYS A 331 18.28 -30.73 -11.90
N ARG A 332 17.58 -30.33 -10.83
CA ARG A 332 17.77 -30.92 -9.50
C ARG A 332 17.12 -32.31 -9.42
N GLU A 333 15.93 -32.47 -9.98
CA GLU A 333 15.25 -33.76 -10.08
C GLU A 333 16.04 -34.76 -10.92
N GLU A 334 16.63 -34.37 -12.05
CA GLU A 334 17.52 -35.23 -12.83
C GLU A 334 18.73 -35.72 -12.03
N LYS A 335 19.18 -34.92 -11.04
CA LYS A 335 20.34 -35.24 -10.21
C LYS A 335 20.02 -36.20 -9.06
N ASP A 336 18.86 -36.09 -8.42
CA ASP A 336 18.53 -36.87 -7.21
C ASP A 336 17.22 -37.67 -7.27
N GLY A 337 16.44 -37.52 -8.33
CA GLY A 337 15.17 -38.20 -8.55
C GLY A 337 14.08 -37.77 -7.57
N ILE A 338 14.14 -36.55 -7.04
CA ILE A 338 13.13 -35.97 -6.13
C ILE A 338 12.34 -34.90 -6.89
N ASP A 339 11.04 -35.16 -7.07
CA ASP A 339 10.10 -34.16 -7.57
C ASP A 339 9.89 -33.07 -6.51
N ARG A 340 10.16 -31.82 -6.92
CA ARG A 340 10.06 -30.62 -6.07
C ARG A 340 8.82 -29.77 -6.36
N LYS A 341 8.00 -30.17 -7.33
CA LYS A 341 6.76 -29.47 -7.64
C LYS A 341 5.78 -29.69 -6.48
N PRO A 342 5.15 -28.62 -5.97
CA PRO A 342 4.05 -28.78 -5.02
C PRO A 342 2.90 -29.57 -5.66
N HIS A 343 2.45 -30.63 -4.98
CA HIS A 343 1.28 -31.40 -5.38
C HIS A 343 0.07 -30.94 -4.58
N ILE A 344 -0.81 -30.18 -5.20
CA ILE A 344 -1.83 -29.41 -4.50
C ILE A 344 -3.18 -30.12 -4.55
N VAL A 345 -3.78 -30.32 -3.38
CA VAL A 345 -5.21 -30.59 -3.20
C VAL A 345 -5.86 -29.36 -2.57
N THR A 346 -6.98 -28.91 -3.13
CA THR A 346 -7.61 -27.64 -2.74
C THR A 346 -8.99 -27.85 -2.12
N ILE A 347 -9.25 -27.19 -1.00
CA ILE A 347 -10.58 -27.09 -0.37
C ILE A 347 -11.04 -25.64 -0.49
N THR A 348 -12.22 -25.43 -1.07
CA THR A 348 -12.69 -24.15 -1.61
C THR A 348 -14.22 -24.01 -1.47
N ASP A 349 -14.75 -22.78 -1.43
CA ASP A 349 -16.18 -22.48 -1.36
C ASP A 349 -16.67 -21.70 -2.58
N LEU A 350 -16.19 -22.11 -3.76
CA LEU A 350 -16.52 -21.61 -5.10
C LEU A 350 -17.90 -20.98 -5.24
N ALA A 351 -17.94 -19.88 -5.99
CA ALA A 351 -19.12 -19.10 -6.31
C ALA A 351 -19.71 -18.31 -5.12
N LYS A 352 -19.08 -18.30 -3.94
CA LYS A 352 -19.48 -17.41 -2.84
C LYS A 352 -19.21 -15.95 -3.19
N ASP A 353 -18.05 -15.73 -3.80
CA ASP A 353 -17.56 -14.46 -4.31
C ASP A 353 -16.63 -14.72 -5.51
N TYR A 354 -15.86 -13.71 -5.93
CA TYR A 354 -14.92 -13.86 -7.03
C TYR A 354 -13.61 -14.56 -6.63
N ASP A 355 -13.27 -14.67 -5.34
CA ASP A 355 -11.94 -15.04 -4.85
C ASP A 355 -11.55 -16.47 -5.22
N ASP A 356 -12.43 -17.44 -4.94
CA ASP A 356 -12.17 -18.85 -5.22
C ASP A 356 -11.98 -19.13 -6.72
N LEU A 357 -12.72 -18.43 -7.59
CA LEU A 357 -12.59 -18.59 -9.03
C LEU A 357 -11.28 -17.94 -9.54
N MET A 358 -10.90 -16.78 -9.00
CA MET A 358 -9.57 -16.20 -9.26
C MET A 358 -8.45 -17.18 -8.86
N ALA A 359 -8.58 -17.78 -7.69
CA ALA A 359 -7.65 -18.79 -7.18
C ALA A 359 -7.59 -20.03 -8.09
N MET A 360 -8.74 -20.56 -8.52
CA MET A 360 -8.81 -21.70 -9.45
C MET A 360 -8.14 -21.39 -10.78
N MET A 361 -8.33 -20.18 -11.33
CA MET A 361 -7.68 -19.74 -12.57
C MET A 361 -6.15 -19.67 -12.40
N CYS A 362 -5.67 -19.15 -11.27
CA CYS A 362 -4.24 -19.10 -10.97
C CYS A 362 -3.64 -20.52 -10.81
N LEU A 363 -4.34 -21.41 -10.10
CA LEU A 363 -3.95 -22.81 -9.92
C LEU A 363 -3.85 -23.53 -11.26
N LYS A 364 -4.86 -23.38 -12.12
CA LYS A 364 -4.86 -23.96 -13.46
C LYS A 364 -3.63 -23.51 -14.26
N GLU A 365 -3.29 -22.23 -14.18
CA GLU A 365 -2.19 -21.68 -14.97
C GLU A 365 -0.82 -22.12 -14.46
N PHE A 366 -0.62 -22.16 -13.14
CA PHE A 366 0.58 -22.78 -12.57
C PHE A 366 0.71 -24.26 -12.94
N ASN A 367 -0.40 -25.00 -12.95
CA ASN A 367 -0.40 -26.41 -13.35
C ASN A 367 -0.02 -26.59 -14.82
N ARG A 368 -0.56 -25.75 -15.72
CA ARG A 368 -0.20 -25.75 -17.14
C ARG A 368 1.30 -25.48 -17.33
N MET A 369 1.84 -24.52 -16.58
CA MET A 369 3.26 -24.18 -16.61
C MET A 369 4.17 -25.22 -15.93
N GLY A 370 3.62 -26.28 -15.32
CA GLY A 370 4.40 -27.29 -14.60
C GLY A 370 4.99 -26.80 -13.27
N ILE A 371 4.59 -25.63 -12.79
CA ILE A 371 5.05 -25.05 -11.53
C ILE A 371 4.41 -25.78 -10.34
N ILE A 372 3.20 -26.28 -10.50
CA ILE A 372 2.55 -27.15 -9.52
C ILE A 372 1.97 -28.35 -10.25
N GLN A 373 1.58 -29.37 -9.49
CA GLN A 373 0.70 -30.42 -9.96
C GLN A 373 -0.60 -30.36 -9.17
N LEU A 374 -1.72 -30.11 -9.85
CA LEU A 374 -3.04 -30.20 -9.24
C LEU A 374 -3.48 -31.66 -9.13
N GLU A 375 -4.00 -32.02 -7.96
CA GLU A 375 -4.45 -33.38 -7.64
C GLU A 375 -5.98 -33.47 -7.49
N GLY A 376 -6.66 -32.37 -7.11
CA GLY A 376 -8.12 -32.30 -7.07
C GLY A 376 -8.66 -31.15 -6.22
N PHE A 377 -9.98 -30.98 -6.27
CA PHE A 377 -10.73 -29.95 -5.53
C PHE A 377 -11.84 -30.58 -4.67
N VAL A 378 -12.12 -30.00 -3.51
CA VAL A 378 -13.31 -30.28 -2.70
C VAL A 378 -14.05 -28.96 -2.50
N ALA A 379 -15.28 -28.87 -2.99
CA ALA A 379 -16.09 -27.67 -2.91
C ALA A 379 -17.08 -27.78 -1.73
N ASN A 380 -16.91 -26.95 -0.71
CA ASN A 380 -17.69 -27.00 0.52
C ASN A 380 -18.53 -25.72 0.74
N LEU A 381 -19.24 -25.68 1.88
CA LEU A 381 -20.27 -24.71 2.26
C LEU A 381 -21.56 -24.80 1.45
N MET A 382 -22.69 -24.59 2.13
CA MET A 382 -24.01 -24.61 1.52
C MET A 382 -24.13 -23.57 0.38
N PRO A 383 -24.65 -23.94 -0.82
CA PRO A 383 -25.04 -25.27 -1.27
C PRO A 383 -23.88 -26.05 -1.94
N ALA A 384 -23.24 -26.96 -1.22
CA ALA A 384 -21.97 -27.60 -1.61
C ALA A 384 -22.03 -28.32 -2.96
N GLU A 385 -23.12 -29.05 -3.25
CA GLU A 385 -23.31 -29.72 -4.54
C GLU A 385 -23.30 -28.73 -5.71
N ARG A 386 -23.98 -27.60 -5.58
CA ARG A 386 -24.02 -26.57 -6.62
C ARG A 386 -22.67 -25.88 -6.80
N ARG A 387 -21.91 -25.69 -5.72
CA ARG A 387 -20.53 -25.17 -5.78
C ARG A 387 -19.59 -26.16 -6.50
N ALA A 388 -19.76 -27.46 -6.27
CA ALA A 388 -19.02 -28.49 -6.97
C ALA A 388 -19.38 -28.54 -8.48
N LEU A 389 -20.66 -28.39 -8.84
CA LEU A 389 -21.10 -28.26 -10.24
C LEU A 389 -20.56 -26.99 -10.92
N PHE A 390 -20.53 -25.87 -10.19
CA PHE A 390 -19.89 -24.64 -10.64
C PHE A 390 -18.41 -24.88 -10.94
N GLY A 391 -17.67 -25.47 -10.00
CA GLY A 391 -16.26 -25.77 -10.17
C GLY A 391 -15.98 -26.74 -11.31
N ARG A 392 -16.82 -27.77 -11.48
CA ARG A 392 -16.73 -28.70 -12.62
C ARG A 392 -16.84 -27.96 -13.95
N GLY A 393 -17.86 -27.11 -14.09
CA GLY A 393 -18.06 -26.30 -15.29
C GLY A 393 -16.93 -25.31 -15.57
N ALA A 394 -16.39 -24.68 -14.52
CA ALA A 394 -15.24 -23.80 -14.62
C ALA A 394 -13.97 -24.55 -15.05
N LEU A 395 -13.67 -25.70 -14.44
CA LEU A 395 -12.55 -26.55 -14.83
C LEU A 395 -12.67 -27.03 -16.28
N ASP A 396 -13.86 -27.39 -16.74
CA ASP A 396 -14.10 -27.79 -18.12
C ASP A 396 -13.84 -26.64 -19.09
N SER A 397 -14.32 -25.43 -18.76
CA SER A 397 -14.07 -24.21 -19.53
C SER A 397 -12.60 -23.83 -19.58
N LEU A 398 -11.84 -24.12 -18.52
CA LEU A 398 -10.39 -23.90 -18.44
C LEU A 398 -9.56 -25.02 -19.10
N GLY A 399 -10.18 -25.99 -19.76
CA GLY A 399 -9.50 -27.08 -20.45
C GLY A 399 -9.00 -28.20 -19.52
N LEU A 400 -9.58 -28.36 -18.33
CA LEU A 400 -9.24 -29.38 -17.33
C LEU A 400 -10.36 -30.42 -17.10
N PRO A 401 -10.90 -31.09 -18.14
CA PRO A 401 -12.07 -31.97 -18.02
C PRO A 401 -11.82 -33.22 -17.17
N LYS A 402 -10.56 -33.56 -16.90
CA LYS A 402 -10.16 -34.75 -16.12
C LYS A 402 -9.81 -34.44 -14.67
N MET A 403 -9.70 -33.16 -14.29
CA MET A 403 -9.32 -32.77 -12.94
C MET A 403 -10.45 -33.09 -11.97
N PRO A 404 -10.29 -33.96 -10.96
CA PRO A 404 -11.42 -34.33 -10.10
C PRO A 404 -11.87 -33.18 -9.20
N ILE A 405 -13.19 -33.10 -8.97
CA ILE A 405 -13.81 -32.20 -7.99
C ILE A 405 -14.91 -32.96 -7.24
N GLY A 406 -14.89 -32.89 -5.91
CA GLY A 406 -15.84 -33.58 -5.03
C GLY A 406 -16.77 -32.62 -4.30
N ILE A 407 -17.92 -33.15 -3.87
CA ILE A 407 -18.92 -32.43 -3.07
C ILE A 407 -18.48 -32.47 -1.60
N GLY A 408 -18.08 -31.33 -1.06
CA GLY A 408 -17.65 -31.20 0.32
C GLY A 408 -18.80 -31.02 1.31
N THR A 409 -18.43 -30.75 2.56
CA THR A 409 -19.39 -30.51 3.64
C THR A 409 -20.22 -29.25 3.41
N VAL A 410 -21.46 -29.24 3.89
CA VAL A 410 -22.35 -28.06 3.78
C VAL A 410 -22.09 -26.99 4.84
N GLY A 411 -21.27 -27.31 5.85
CA GLY A 411 -21.01 -26.48 7.02
C GLY A 411 -22.22 -26.34 7.94
N ASP A 412 -22.53 -25.10 8.36
CA ASP A 412 -23.68 -24.85 9.24
C ASP A 412 -25.00 -24.98 8.46
N ALA A 413 -25.61 -26.16 8.54
CA ALA A 413 -26.89 -26.48 7.91
C ALA A 413 -28.07 -25.65 8.44
N GLN A 414 -27.93 -24.99 9.60
CA GLN A 414 -28.94 -24.09 10.16
C GLN A 414 -28.76 -22.63 9.69
N ARG A 415 -27.61 -22.30 9.09
CA ARG A 415 -27.37 -20.97 8.56
C ARG A 415 -28.32 -20.70 7.41
N GLN A 416 -29.14 -19.66 7.54
CA GLN A 416 -29.98 -19.21 6.45
C GLN A 416 -29.09 -18.88 5.25
N LEU A 417 -29.39 -19.50 4.10
CA LEU A 417 -28.81 -19.12 2.82
C LEU A 417 -29.17 -17.66 2.57
N ASN A 418 -28.18 -16.79 2.69
CA ASN A 418 -28.28 -15.47 2.08
C ASN A 418 -28.24 -15.74 0.58
N ASN A 419 -29.39 -15.70 -0.08
CA ASN A 419 -29.46 -15.80 -1.54
C ASN A 419 -28.90 -14.50 -2.14
N TYR A 420 -27.58 -14.36 -2.11
CA TYR A 420 -26.93 -13.29 -2.83
C TYR A 420 -27.06 -13.59 -4.32
N THR A 421 -27.61 -12.65 -5.06
CA THR A 421 -27.81 -12.77 -6.51
C THR A 421 -26.50 -13.10 -7.22
N HIS A 422 -25.39 -12.50 -6.78
CA HIS A 422 -24.08 -12.69 -7.41
C HIS A 422 -23.50 -14.11 -7.33
N GLU A 423 -23.94 -15.00 -6.44
CA GLU A 423 -23.26 -16.31 -6.30
C GLU A 423 -23.37 -17.16 -7.57
N PHE A 424 -24.60 -17.35 -8.08
CA PHE A 424 -24.84 -18.25 -9.21
C PHE A 424 -25.51 -17.60 -10.42
N ASP A 425 -25.66 -16.27 -10.42
CA ASP A 425 -26.10 -15.54 -11.62
C ASP A 425 -25.03 -15.59 -12.72
N ASN A 426 -25.44 -15.46 -13.98
CA ASN A 426 -24.55 -15.48 -15.15
C ASN A 426 -23.71 -16.77 -15.34
N THR A 427 -24.09 -17.87 -14.69
CA THR A 427 -23.39 -19.17 -14.77
C THR A 427 -23.85 -20.07 -15.92
N LYS A 428 -24.97 -19.73 -16.57
CA LYS A 428 -25.63 -20.56 -17.60
C LYS A 428 -24.72 -20.97 -18.77
N GLY A 429 -23.67 -20.20 -19.02
CA GLY A 429 -22.71 -20.46 -20.11
C GLY A 429 -21.67 -21.54 -19.79
N PHE A 430 -21.50 -21.94 -18.53
CA PHE A 430 -20.43 -22.88 -18.16
C PHE A 430 -20.74 -23.86 -17.03
N ILE A 431 -21.68 -23.58 -16.12
CA ILE A 431 -21.96 -24.48 -14.98
C ILE A 431 -22.33 -25.88 -15.47
N ALA A 432 -21.81 -26.91 -14.80
CA ALA A 432 -22.14 -28.29 -15.14
C ALA A 432 -23.63 -28.58 -14.93
N LEU A 433 -24.17 -29.52 -15.72
CA LEU A 433 -25.57 -29.89 -15.63
C LEU A 433 -25.89 -30.51 -14.26
N PRO A 434 -27.09 -30.29 -13.69
CA PRO A 434 -27.46 -30.82 -12.38
C PRO A 434 -27.37 -32.34 -12.22
N ASP A 435 -27.43 -33.10 -13.31
CA ASP A 435 -27.30 -34.57 -13.33
C ASP A 435 -25.83 -35.05 -13.47
N THR A 436 -24.87 -34.13 -13.52
CA THR A 436 -23.44 -34.44 -13.54
C THR A 436 -23.05 -35.17 -12.25
N LYS A 437 -22.60 -36.42 -12.38
CA LYS A 437 -22.18 -37.21 -11.23
C LYS A 437 -20.82 -36.74 -10.71
N LEU A 438 -20.80 -36.24 -9.49
CA LEU A 438 -19.58 -35.85 -8.78
C LEU A 438 -19.37 -36.81 -7.58
N PRO A 439 -18.11 -37.14 -7.25
CA PRO A 439 -17.81 -37.94 -6.07
C PRO A 439 -18.11 -37.17 -4.78
N ASP A 440 -18.29 -37.90 -3.68
CA ASP A 440 -18.23 -37.34 -2.34
C ASP A 440 -16.81 -36.79 -2.05
N GLY A 441 -16.74 -35.67 -1.34
CA GLY A 441 -15.48 -34.98 -1.02
C GLY A 441 -14.54 -35.81 -0.15
N GLN A 442 -15.06 -36.55 0.83
CA GLN A 442 -14.25 -37.40 1.72
C GLN A 442 -13.74 -38.64 0.96
N ASP A 443 -14.57 -39.22 0.09
CA ASP A 443 -14.15 -40.30 -0.81
C ASP A 443 -13.01 -39.84 -1.75
N LEU A 444 -13.13 -38.62 -2.30
CA LEU A 444 -12.11 -38.04 -3.15
C LEU A 444 -10.80 -37.78 -2.39
N LEU A 445 -10.86 -37.21 -1.18
CA LEU A 445 -9.69 -37.01 -0.33
C LEU A 445 -9.02 -38.35 0.01
N THR A 446 -9.81 -39.37 0.39
CA THR A 446 -9.32 -40.72 0.67
C THR A 446 -8.54 -41.27 -0.53
N LYS A 447 -9.13 -41.17 -1.72
CA LYS A 447 -8.49 -41.60 -2.96
C LYS A 447 -7.18 -40.87 -3.22
N ILE A 448 -7.18 -39.54 -3.13
CA ILE A 448 -5.99 -38.71 -3.36
C ILE A 448 -4.88 -39.06 -2.37
N PHE A 449 -5.17 -39.10 -1.06
CA PHE A 449 -4.18 -39.39 -0.02
C PHE A 449 -3.71 -40.85 0.00
N THR A 450 -4.46 -41.77 -0.60
CA THR A 450 -4.03 -43.16 -0.75
C THR A 450 -3.17 -43.37 -1.99
N GLU A 451 -3.51 -42.72 -3.12
CA GLU A 451 -2.90 -43.01 -4.43
C GLU A 451 -1.74 -42.07 -4.79
N ARG A 452 -1.70 -40.83 -4.27
CA ARG A 452 -0.76 -39.79 -4.72
C ARG A 452 0.50 -39.66 -3.87
N PRO A 453 0.43 -39.70 -2.53
CA PRO A 453 1.63 -39.65 -1.71
C PRO A 453 2.50 -40.90 -1.89
N THR A 454 3.81 -40.71 -1.85
CA THR A 454 4.84 -41.75 -1.79
C THR A 454 5.95 -41.30 -0.83
N GLU A 455 6.93 -42.14 -0.54
CA GLU A 455 8.08 -41.74 0.29
C GLU A 455 8.83 -40.50 -0.23
N LYS A 456 8.78 -40.26 -1.54
CA LYS A 456 9.47 -39.14 -2.21
C LYS A 456 8.54 -38.00 -2.64
N LYS A 457 7.23 -38.16 -2.47
CA LYS A 457 6.22 -37.20 -2.96
C LYS A 457 5.12 -37.06 -1.92
N LYS A 458 4.94 -35.85 -1.41
CA LYS A 458 3.88 -35.51 -0.45
C LYS A 458 3.02 -34.39 -1.02
N LEU A 459 1.87 -34.18 -0.38
CA LEU A 459 0.86 -33.21 -0.83
C LEU A 459 0.96 -31.89 -0.05
N THR A 460 0.69 -30.81 -0.75
CA THR A 460 0.35 -29.52 -0.16
C THR A 460 -1.17 -29.41 -0.08
N VAL A 461 -1.69 -29.21 1.13
CA VAL A 461 -3.12 -28.94 1.31
C VAL A 461 -3.33 -27.42 1.24
N LEU A 462 -4.06 -26.97 0.24
CA LEU A 462 -4.46 -25.57 0.10
C LEU A 462 -5.89 -25.40 0.60
N THR A 463 -6.07 -24.66 1.68
CA THR A 463 -7.40 -24.37 2.25
C THR A 463 -7.74 -22.90 2.06
N ILE A 464 -8.61 -22.62 1.10
CA ILE A 464 -9.11 -21.28 0.81
C ILE A 464 -10.57 -21.11 1.26
N SER A 465 -11.13 -22.12 1.91
CA SER A 465 -12.43 -22.07 2.55
C SER A 465 -12.39 -22.64 3.97
N SER A 466 -13.56 -22.96 4.53
CA SER A 466 -13.70 -23.61 5.82
C SER A 466 -12.85 -24.89 5.96
N LEU A 467 -12.29 -25.11 7.15
CA LEU A 467 -11.46 -26.28 7.49
C LEU A 467 -12.27 -27.54 7.85
N MET A 468 -13.60 -27.52 7.71
CA MET A 468 -14.48 -28.64 8.09
C MET A 468 -14.10 -29.96 7.41
N ASP A 469 -13.93 -29.95 6.08
CA ASP A 469 -13.67 -31.18 5.32
C ASP A 469 -12.36 -31.84 5.72
N ILE A 470 -11.29 -31.05 5.93
CA ILE A 470 -10.00 -31.60 6.34
C ILE A 470 -10.00 -31.99 7.82
N ALA A 471 -10.73 -31.26 8.67
CA ALA A 471 -10.89 -31.62 10.08
C ALA A 471 -11.74 -32.90 10.25
N GLN A 472 -12.75 -33.10 9.41
CA GLN A 472 -13.52 -34.35 9.36
C GLN A 472 -12.63 -35.49 8.86
N PHE A 473 -11.92 -35.29 7.75
CA PHE A 473 -11.01 -36.29 7.20
C PHE A 473 -9.94 -36.73 8.20
N LEU A 474 -9.41 -35.79 8.99
CA LEU A 474 -8.45 -36.03 10.06
C LEU A 474 -8.96 -37.01 11.13
N LYS A 475 -10.25 -36.97 11.48
CA LYS A 475 -10.82 -37.84 12.52
C LYS A 475 -10.75 -39.32 12.14
N GLU A 476 -10.83 -39.62 10.84
CA GLU A 476 -10.87 -40.99 10.32
C GLU A 476 -9.53 -41.43 9.71
N HIS A 477 -8.71 -40.49 9.24
CA HIS A 477 -7.54 -40.75 8.40
C HIS A 477 -6.24 -40.06 8.86
N ILE A 478 -6.04 -39.92 10.17
CA ILE A 478 -4.86 -39.26 10.76
C ILE A 478 -3.51 -39.74 10.19
N GLU A 479 -3.34 -41.05 10.00
CA GLU A 479 -2.09 -41.61 9.48
C GLU A 479 -1.87 -41.28 8.00
N LEU A 480 -2.95 -41.13 7.21
CA LEU A 480 -2.82 -40.69 5.81
C LEU A 480 -2.36 -39.24 5.75
N LEU A 481 -2.90 -38.36 6.59
CA LEU A 481 -2.50 -36.95 6.64
C LEU A 481 -1.07 -36.78 7.15
N LYS A 482 -0.74 -37.40 8.29
CA LYS A 482 0.58 -37.33 8.92
C LYS A 482 1.69 -37.75 7.96
N ASN A 483 1.48 -38.83 7.22
CA ASN A 483 2.50 -39.35 6.30
C ASN A 483 2.44 -38.66 4.92
N GLY A 484 1.25 -38.20 4.52
CA GLY A 484 1.00 -37.68 3.17
C GLY A 484 1.18 -36.18 2.99
N ILE A 485 1.17 -35.35 4.05
CA ILE A 485 1.30 -33.89 3.94
C ILE A 485 2.77 -33.45 3.99
N ALA A 486 3.15 -32.58 3.05
CA ALA A 486 4.40 -31.81 3.07
C ALA A 486 4.21 -30.40 3.63
N ASN A 487 3.08 -29.76 3.33
CA ASN A 487 2.82 -28.37 3.72
C ASN A 487 1.31 -28.08 3.75
N VAL A 488 0.92 -27.07 4.52
CA VAL A 488 -0.44 -26.52 4.53
C VAL A 488 -0.38 -25.03 4.19
N VAL A 489 -1.14 -24.59 3.19
CA VAL A 489 -1.26 -23.17 2.87
C VAL A 489 -2.71 -22.75 3.05
N LEU A 490 -2.94 -21.67 3.79
CA LEU A 490 -4.30 -21.23 4.14
C LEU A 490 -4.52 -19.80 3.73
N GLN A 491 -5.69 -19.51 3.15
CA GLN A 491 -6.27 -18.18 3.28
C GLN A 491 -6.98 -18.13 4.65
N GLY A 492 -6.47 -17.30 5.55
CA GLY A 492 -6.95 -17.27 6.93
C GLY A 492 -5.96 -16.60 7.88
N GLY A 493 -5.87 -17.13 9.09
CA GLY A 493 -4.94 -16.64 10.10
C GLY A 493 -4.88 -17.54 11.32
N TYR A 494 -3.73 -17.57 11.97
CA TYR A 494 -3.52 -18.20 13.27
C TYR A 494 -2.54 -17.35 14.09
N ARG A 495 -2.36 -17.70 15.35
CA ARG A 495 -1.41 -17.06 16.26
C ARG A 495 -0.71 -18.11 17.09
N MET A 496 0.54 -17.83 17.46
CA MET A 496 1.23 -18.57 18.50
C MET A 496 0.87 -17.96 19.86
N ILE A 497 0.19 -18.72 20.72
CA ILE A 497 -0.19 -18.29 22.07
C ILE A 497 0.33 -19.34 23.06
N ASN A 498 1.29 -18.96 23.91
CA ASN A 498 1.94 -19.88 24.85
C ASN A 498 2.43 -21.16 24.16
N ASP A 499 3.17 -21.00 23.06
CA ASP A 499 3.67 -22.09 22.21
C ASP A 499 2.57 -23.00 21.65
N LYS A 500 1.33 -22.53 21.52
CA LYS A 500 0.23 -23.25 20.86
C LYS A 500 -0.21 -22.55 19.59
N LEU A 501 -0.40 -23.31 18.53
CA LEU A 501 -0.94 -22.83 17.26
C LEU A 501 -2.47 -22.71 17.37
N VAL A 502 -2.98 -21.47 17.49
CA VAL A 502 -4.40 -21.19 17.71
C VAL A 502 -4.99 -20.51 16.48
N PRO A 503 -6.12 -20.99 15.93
CA PRO A 503 -6.78 -20.33 14.80
C PRO A 503 -7.24 -18.92 15.20
N ASP A 504 -7.07 -17.95 14.30
CA ASP A 504 -7.62 -16.62 14.50
C ASP A 504 -9.13 -16.65 14.28
N SER A 505 -9.91 -16.44 15.34
CA SER A 505 -11.37 -16.40 15.30
C SER A 505 -11.94 -15.23 14.48
N ALA A 506 -11.11 -14.21 14.19
CA ALA A 506 -11.49 -13.11 13.32
C ALA A 506 -11.37 -13.45 11.82
N ALA A 507 -10.68 -14.54 11.45
CA ALA A 507 -10.60 -15.01 10.07
C ALA A 507 -11.89 -15.73 9.66
N ALA A 508 -12.44 -15.37 8.50
CA ALA A 508 -13.75 -15.87 8.04
C ALA A 508 -13.77 -17.40 7.90
N ASN A 509 -12.72 -17.98 7.30
CA ASN A 509 -12.58 -19.42 7.06
C ASN A 509 -12.53 -20.24 8.35
N ASN A 510 -11.85 -19.74 9.39
CA ASN A 510 -11.86 -20.37 10.70
C ASN A 510 -13.24 -20.28 11.38
N ARG A 511 -13.94 -19.16 11.21
CA ARG A 511 -15.21 -18.90 11.91
C ARG A 511 -16.36 -19.81 11.45
N PHE A 512 -16.32 -20.34 10.23
CA PHE A 512 -17.36 -21.27 9.77
C PHE A 512 -17.39 -22.53 10.63
N ASP A 513 -16.25 -23.01 11.11
CA ASP A 513 -16.11 -24.12 12.04
C ASP A 513 -14.85 -23.94 12.90
N LEU A 514 -15.00 -23.21 14.01
CA LEU A 514 -13.88 -22.88 14.88
C LEU A 514 -13.32 -24.13 15.59
N GLU A 515 -14.17 -25.13 15.84
CA GLU A 515 -13.75 -26.39 16.47
C GLU A 515 -12.92 -27.24 15.50
N GLY A 516 -13.37 -27.40 14.25
CA GLY A 516 -12.60 -28.05 13.20
C GLY A 516 -11.30 -27.31 12.90
N ALA A 517 -11.35 -25.98 12.85
CA ALA A 517 -10.14 -25.15 12.71
C ALA A 517 -9.16 -25.42 13.87
N ALA A 518 -9.61 -25.37 15.13
CA ALA A 518 -8.74 -25.64 16.27
C ALA A 518 -8.15 -27.05 16.23
N THR A 519 -8.95 -28.05 15.87
CA THR A 519 -8.52 -29.45 15.74
C THR A 519 -7.43 -29.60 14.68
N PHE A 520 -7.59 -28.97 13.51
CA PHE A 520 -6.62 -29.08 12.44
C PHE A 520 -5.34 -28.30 12.71
N HIS A 521 -5.41 -27.14 13.37
CA HIS A 521 -4.22 -26.40 13.81
C HIS A 521 -3.43 -27.17 14.87
N GLN A 522 -4.11 -27.79 15.83
CA GLN A 522 -3.45 -28.66 16.81
C GLN A 522 -2.76 -29.84 16.11
N PHE A 523 -3.40 -30.46 15.12
CA PHE A 523 -2.78 -31.52 14.32
C PHE A 523 -1.52 -31.04 13.59
N MET A 524 -1.57 -29.86 12.94
CA MET A 524 -0.38 -29.33 12.25
C MET A 524 0.79 -29.18 13.22
N GLN A 525 0.52 -28.70 14.42
CA GLN A 525 1.54 -28.52 15.45
C GLN A 525 2.05 -29.86 16.02
N ASP A 526 1.15 -30.79 16.37
CA ASP A 526 1.49 -32.08 16.99
C ASP A 526 2.36 -32.98 16.10
N TYR A 527 2.28 -32.79 14.79
CA TYR A 527 2.99 -33.59 13.79
C TYR A 527 4.04 -32.81 12.99
N ASP A 528 4.44 -31.62 13.49
CA ASP A 528 5.46 -30.76 12.87
C ASP A 528 5.19 -30.48 11.38
N ILE A 529 3.92 -30.33 11.01
CA ILE A 529 3.51 -30.07 9.63
C ILE A 529 3.72 -28.58 9.33
N PRO A 530 4.60 -28.20 8.39
CA PRO A 530 4.80 -26.81 8.01
C PRO A 530 3.50 -26.18 7.53
N SER A 531 3.32 -24.90 7.83
CA SER A 531 2.17 -24.16 7.33
C SER A 531 2.43 -22.67 7.08
N THR A 532 1.68 -22.10 6.14
CA THR A 532 1.71 -20.66 5.84
C THR A 532 0.31 -20.09 5.75
N ALA A 533 0.00 -19.09 6.58
CA ALA A 533 -1.26 -18.34 6.55
C ALA A 533 -1.12 -17.01 5.80
N TRP A 534 -1.98 -16.80 4.81
CA TRP A 534 -2.13 -15.54 4.08
C TRP A 534 -3.36 -14.82 4.60
N THR A 535 -3.16 -13.64 5.20
CA THR A 535 -4.25 -12.92 5.87
C THR A 535 -4.80 -11.77 5.04
N LYS A 536 -5.88 -11.15 5.54
CA LYS A 536 -6.46 -9.92 4.99
C LYS A 536 -5.47 -8.75 4.85
N VAL A 537 -4.43 -8.68 5.68
CA VAL A 537 -3.44 -7.60 5.62
C VAL A 537 -2.62 -7.72 4.34
N ALA A 538 -2.20 -8.93 3.97
CA ALA A 538 -1.48 -9.18 2.73
C ALA A 538 -2.35 -8.88 1.50
N ALA A 539 -3.63 -9.26 1.56
CA ALA A 539 -4.59 -8.98 0.48
C ALA A 539 -4.81 -7.47 0.29
N ASN A 540 -4.96 -6.70 1.39
CA ASN A 540 -5.09 -5.23 1.32
C ASN A 540 -3.85 -4.54 0.74
N ALA A 541 -2.67 -5.11 0.98
CA ALA A 541 -1.39 -4.60 0.48
C ALA A 541 -1.13 -4.96 -0.99
N THR A 542 -1.92 -5.87 -1.57
CA THR A 542 -1.75 -6.37 -2.94
C THR A 542 -2.70 -5.65 -3.89
N PRO A 543 -2.18 -4.80 -4.80
CA PRO A 543 -3.03 -4.11 -5.77
C PRO A 543 -3.46 -5.08 -6.88
N ILE A 544 -4.76 -5.37 -6.94
CA ILE A 544 -5.41 -6.00 -8.09
C ILE A 544 -6.40 -4.99 -8.65
N TYR A 545 -6.33 -4.76 -9.96
CA TYR A 545 -7.08 -3.66 -10.58
C TYR A 545 -8.34 -4.11 -11.29
N SER A 546 -9.39 -3.27 -11.28
CA SER A 546 -10.64 -3.48 -12.06
C SER A 546 -10.37 -3.73 -13.56
N SER A 547 -9.30 -3.13 -14.10
CA SER A 547 -8.86 -3.33 -15.49
C SER A 547 -8.48 -4.78 -15.81
N LEU A 548 -8.10 -5.59 -14.82
CA LEU A 548 -7.91 -7.03 -15.02
C LEU A 548 -9.25 -7.70 -15.36
N PHE A 549 -10.31 -7.37 -14.64
CA PHE A 549 -11.64 -7.94 -14.86
C PHE A 549 -12.25 -7.47 -16.18
N GLU A 550 -12.00 -6.22 -16.56
CA GLU A 550 -12.36 -5.68 -17.88
C GLU A 550 -11.66 -6.46 -18.99
N PHE A 551 -10.35 -6.66 -18.87
CA PHE A 551 -9.59 -7.48 -19.82
C PHE A 551 -10.17 -8.90 -19.93
N LEU A 552 -10.49 -9.53 -18.80
CA LEU A 552 -11.04 -10.90 -18.79
C LEU A 552 -12.41 -10.96 -19.46
N ASP A 553 -13.28 -9.97 -19.24
CA ASP A 553 -14.59 -9.84 -19.90
C ASP A 553 -14.43 -9.65 -21.42
N GLU A 554 -13.52 -8.78 -21.85
CA GLU A 554 -13.19 -8.54 -23.27
C GLU A 554 -12.64 -9.77 -24.00
N THR A 555 -12.23 -10.82 -23.28
CA THR A 555 -11.81 -12.07 -23.92
C THR A 555 -12.98 -12.90 -24.47
N ASP A 556 -14.24 -12.53 -24.21
CA ASP A 556 -15.45 -13.32 -24.50
C ASP A 556 -15.46 -14.72 -23.83
N HIS A 557 -14.54 -14.99 -22.92
CA HIS A 557 -14.51 -16.25 -22.18
C HIS A 557 -15.59 -16.24 -21.09
N PRO A 558 -16.40 -17.31 -20.93
CA PRO A 558 -17.56 -17.30 -20.04
C PRO A 558 -17.21 -16.99 -18.57
N LEU A 559 -16.03 -17.43 -18.11
CA LEU A 559 -15.54 -17.12 -16.77
C LEU A 559 -15.13 -15.66 -16.59
N GLY A 560 -14.60 -15.01 -17.63
CA GLY A 560 -14.27 -13.59 -17.58
C GLY A 560 -15.52 -12.73 -17.40
N HIS A 561 -16.57 -13.05 -18.17
CA HIS A 561 -17.87 -12.39 -18.05
C HIS A 561 -18.51 -12.58 -16.67
N TYR A 562 -18.48 -13.80 -16.14
CA TYR A 562 -18.96 -14.08 -14.78
C TYR A 562 -18.19 -13.27 -13.74
N LEU A 563 -16.85 -13.29 -13.77
CA LEU A 563 -16.02 -12.56 -12.81
C LEU A 563 -16.29 -11.06 -12.82
N ARG A 564 -16.44 -10.45 -14.02
CA ARG A 564 -16.77 -9.02 -14.13
C ARG A 564 -18.15 -8.71 -13.53
N GLY A 565 -19.14 -9.56 -13.78
CA GLY A 565 -20.47 -9.43 -13.20
C GLY A 565 -20.48 -9.51 -11.67
N VAL A 566 -19.78 -10.50 -11.10
CA VAL A 566 -19.67 -10.68 -9.64
C VAL A 566 -18.90 -9.54 -9.00
N GLN A 567 -17.74 -9.16 -9.55
CA GLN A 567 -16.92 -8.05 -9.05
C GLN A 567 -17.73 -6.74 -8.97
N THR A 568 -18.41 -6.38 -10.06
CA THR A 568 -19.26 -5.18 -10.12
C THR A 568 -20.38 -5.22 -9.08
N SER A 569 -21.11 -6.35 -9.01
CA SER A 569 -22.23 -6.51 -8.06
C SER A 569 -21.76 -6.44 -6.61
N GLN A 570 -20.65 -7.08 -6.28
CA GLN A 570 -20.11 -7.07 -4.92
C GLN A 570 -19.56 -5.71 -4.50
N GLU A 571 -18.90 -4.99 -5.40
CA GLU A 571 -18.44 -3.63 -5.12
C GLU A 571 -19.60 -2.68 -4.86
N LEU A 572 -20.66 -2.74 -5.67
CA LEU A 572 -21.87 -1.95 -5.47
C LEU A 572 -22.56 -2.28 -4.15
N ASN A 573 -22.75 -3.56 -3.85
CA ASN A 573 -23.35 -4.00 -2.59
C ASN A 573 -22.50 -3.58 -1.39
N PHE A 574 -21.17 -3.69 -1.51
CA PHE A 574 -20.24 -3.28 -0.48
C PHE A 574 -20.34 -1.79 -0.21
N TYR A 575 -20.32 -0.99 -1.28
CA TYR A 575 -20.38 0.46 -1.20
C TYR A 575 -21.73 0.97 -0.69
N ALA A 576 -22.84 0.40 -1.17
CA ALA A 576 -24.18 0.71 -0.66
C ALA A 576 -24.27 0.50 0.86
N ARG A 577 -23.62 -0.54 1.39
CA ARG A 577 -23.56 -0.78 2.84
C ARG A 577 -22.66 0.23 3.56
N CYS A 578 -21.57 0.68 2.94
CA CYS A 578 -20.74 1.77 3.46
C CYS A 578 -21.50 3.11 3.51
N CYS A 579 -22.45 3.33 2.61
CA CYS A 579 -23.34 4.50 2.59
C CYS A 579 -24.49 4.41 3.61
N SER A 580 -24.69 3.26 4.26
CA SER A 580 -25.80 3.03 5.19
C SER A 580 -25.42 3.25 6.66
N ASP A 581 -26.43 3.30 7.54
CA ASP A 581 -26.24 3.33 9.00
C ASP A 581 -25.72 2.00 9.59
N HIS A 582 -25.55 0.97 8.75
CA HIS A 582 -25.13 -0.38 9.15
C HIS A 582 -23.95 -0.90 8.30
N PRO A 583 -22.79 -0.20 8.32
CA PRO A 583 -21.60 -0.65 7.61
C PRO A 583 -21.10 -2.01 8.13
N PHE A 584 -20.26 -2.71 7.35
CA PHE A 584 -19.69 -4.01 7.76
C PHE A 584 -18.87 -3.93 9.05
N ALA A 585 -18.21 -2.79 9.27
CA ALA A 585 -17.57 -2.43 10.52
C ALA A 585 -17.80 -0.93 10.76
N PRO A 586 -17.81 -0.46 12.03
CA PRO A 586 -18.10 0.95 12.34
C PRO A 586 -17.23 1.97 11.60
N HIS A 587 -16.01 1.60 11.21
CA HIS A 587 -15.08 2.47 10.48
C HIS A 587 -15.22 2.41 8.95
N MET A 588 -15.91 1.40 8.39
CA MET A 588 -16.08 1.20 6.95
C MET A 588 -17.25 2.05 6.41
N THR A 589 -17.13 3.36 6.56
CA THR A 589 -18.09 4.35 6.07
C THR A 589 -17.90 4.61 4.56
N GLN A 590 -18.82 5.35 3.94
CA GLN A 590 -18.69 5.81 2.55
C GLN A 590 -17.35 6.53 2.34
N ASP A 591 -17.00 7.44 3.24
CA ASP A 591 -15.73 8.18 3.23
C ASP A 591 -14.52 7.24 3.30
N TRP A 592 -14.58 6.18 4.10
CA TRP A 592 -13.53 5.17 4.13
C TRP A 592 -13.44 4.39 2.80
N ALA A 593 -14.57 3.99 2.21
CA ALA A 593 -14.59 3.23 0.97
C ALA A 593 -14.03 4.04 -0.20
N VAL A 594 -14.43 5.32 -0.33
CA VAL A 594 -13.90 6.23 -1.35
C VAL A 594 -12.38 6.38 -1.21
N LYS A 595 -11.86 6.52 0.01
CA LYS A 595 -10.41 6.66 0.26
C LYS A 595 -9.60 5.39 -0.02
N THR A 596 -10.16 4.23 0.29
CA THR A 596 -9.40 2.98 0.31
C THR A 596 -9.54 2.16 -0.96
N LYS A 597 -10.69 2.25 -1.64
CA LYS A 597 -11.04 1.40 -2.79
C LYS A 597 -11.20 2.15 -4.11
N SER A 598 -11.16 3.49 -4.09
CA SER A 598 -11.43 4.29 -5.29
C SER A 598 -10.32 5.27 -5.67
N THR A 599 -10.38 5.73 -6.92
CA THR A 599 -9.58 6.84 -7.44
C THR A 599 -10.33 8.18 -7.42
N TRP A 600 -11.46 8.30 -6.73
CA TRP A 600 -12.27 9.53 -6.70
C TRP A 600 -11.43 10.80 -6.49
N PHE A 601 -10.63 10.84 -5.42
CA PHE A 601 -9.74 11.98 -5.16
C PHE A 601 -8.61 12.09 -6.18
N ALA A 602 -8.02 10.95 -6.58
CA ALA A 602 -6.97 10.94 -7.58
C ALA A 602 -7.46 11.41 -8.97
N ALA A 603 -8.77 11.32 -9.24
CA ALA A 603 -9.47 11.90 -10.39
C ALA A 603 -9.79 13.39 -10.19
N GLY A 604 -9.19 14.05 -9.20
CA GLY A 604 -9.26 15.49 -8.99
C GLY A 604 -10.52 15.99 -8.30
N HIS A 605 -11.37 15.10 -7.80
CA HIS A 605 -12.57 15.48 -7.04
C HIS A 605 -12.18 15.97 -5.63
N GLU A 606 -12.85 17.00 -5.14
CA GLU A 606 -12.57 17.54 -3.81
C GLU A 606 -13.28 16.74 -2.68
N PRO A 607 -12.73 16.72 -1.45
CA PRO A 607 -13.34 16.06 -0.29
C PRO A 607 -14.71 16.59 0.16
N ASP A 608 -15.11 17.77 -0.31
CA ASP A 608 -16.42 18.35 -0.02
C ASP A 608 -17.42 18.21 -1.18
N GLU A 609 -17.02 17.57 -2.29
CA GLU A 609 -17.95 17.14 -3.33
C GLU A 609 -18.79 15.94 -2.82
N PRO A 610 -20.09 15.88 -3.14
CA PRO A 610 -20.90 14.72 -2.82
C PRO A 610 -20.33 13.50 -3.55
N TYR A 611 -20.08 12.44 -2.79
CA TYR A 611 -19.60 11.19 -3.37
C TYR A 611 -20.69 10.58 -4.28
N PRO A 612 -20.31 9.98 -5.42
CA PRO A 612 -21.26 9.27 -6.25
C PRO A 612 -21.91 8.13 -5.46
N GLU A 613 -23.11 7.74 -5.85
CA GLU A 613 -23.82 6.61 -5.27
C GLU A 613 -24.08 5.55 -6.35
N GLY A 614 -24.18 4.29 -5.92
CA GLY A 614 -24.50 3.18 -6.83
C GLY A 614 -23.52 3.07 -8.00
N GLU A 615 -24.07 2.90 -9.21
CA GLU A 615 -23.31 2.64 -10.44
C GLU A 615 -22.39 3.79 -10.86
N ASP A 616 -22.70 5.03 -10.47
CA ASP A 616 -21.86 6.19 -10.76
C ASP A 616 -20.49 6.11 -10.08
N MET A 617 -20.34 5.25 -9.07
CA MET A 617 -19.08 5.01 -8.37
C MET A 617 -18.17 3.99 -9.09
N LEU A 618 -18.72 3.13 -9.95
CA LEU A 618 -17.98 2.05 -10.62
C LEU A 618 -16.74 2.52 -11.38
N PRO A 619 -16.75 3.63 -12.15
CA PRO A 619 -15.57 4.09 -12.87
C PRO A 619 -14.39 4.48 -11.97
N TYR A 620 -14.66 4.71 -10.68
CA TYR A 620 -13.66 5.10 -9.69
C TYR A 620 -13.19 3.91 -8.87
N PHE A 621 -13.91 2.79 -8.80
CA PHE A 621 -13.39 1.60 -8.13
C PHE A 621 -12.21 1.04 -8.91
N THR A 622 -11.08 0.97 -8.23
CA THR A 622 -9.83 0.54 -8.85
C THR A 622 -9.22 -0.65 -8.17
N LYS A 623 -9.48 -0.89 -6.88
CA LYS A 623 -8.86 -1.99 -6.14
C LYS A 623 -9.86 -3.09 -5.85
N VAL A 624 -9.58 -4.25 -6.39
CA VAL A 624 -10.21 -5.52 -6.02
C VAL A 624 -9.31 -6.20 -4.98
N ILE A 625 -9.92 -6.81 -3.96
CA ILE A 625 -9.17 -7.50 -2.90
C ILE A 625 -9.36 -8.99 -3.14
N GLY A 626 -8.37 -9.63 -3.76
CA GLY A 626 -8.42 -11.07 -4.07
C GLY A 626 -7.70 -11.88 -3.00
N TYR A 627 -8.38 -12.46 -2.01
CA TYR A 627 -7.67 -13.10 -0.89
C TYR A 627 -7.06 -14.46 -1.25
N ASP A 628 -7.84 -15.34 -1.88
CA ASP A 628 -7.46 -16.74 -2.08
C ASP A 628 -6.35 -16.90 -3.13
N ALA A 629 -6.32 -15.99 -4.11
CA ALA A 629 -5.27 -15.96 -5.13
C ALA A 629 -3.87 -15.74 -4.51
N LEU A 630 -3.76 -15.02 -3.39
CA LEU A 630 -2.49 -14.89 -2.67
C LEU A 630 -2.04 -16.23 -2.08
N ALA A 631 -2.96 -16.97 -1.47
CA ALA A 631 -2.67 -18.29 -0.91
C ALA A 631 -2.25 -19.28 -2.02
N VAL A 632 -2.83 -19.18 -3.22
CA VAL A 632 -2.41 -19.94 -4.40
C VAL A 632 -0.97 -19.61 -4.81
N VAL A 633 -0.60 -18.33 -4.91
CA VAL A 633 0.79 -17.95 -5.19
C VAL A 633 1.72 -18.42 -4.08
N GLY A 634 1.29 -18.34 -2.81
CA GLY A 634 1.99 -18.90 -1.66
C GLY A 634 2.21 -20.41 -1.72
N ALA A 635 1.32 -21.15 -2.39
CA ALA A 635 1.43 -22.60 -2.56
C ALA A 635 2.30 -23.03 -3.75
N SER A 636 2.81 -22.09 -4.55
CA SER A 636 3.64 -22.39 -5.74
C SER A 636 5.05 -22.92 -5.42
N GLY A 637 5.48 -22.82 -4.17
CA GLY A 637 6.76 -23.31 -3.67
C GLY A 637 7.68 -22.16 -3.21
N GLU A 638 8.51 -22.44 -2.21
CA GLU A 638 9.40 -21.44 -1.60
C GLU A 638 10.41 -20.86 -2.60
N ASP A 639 10.86 -21.65 -3.57
CA ASP A 639 11.75 -21.22 -4.64
C ASP A 639 11.10 -20.20 -5.59
N VAL A 640 9.80 -20.33 -5.87
CA VAL A 640 9.04 -19.32 -6.62
C VAL A 640 8.96 -18.02 -5.80
N LEU A 641 8.57 -18.12 -4.53
CA LEU A 641 8.45 -16.95 -3.64
C LEU A 641 9.78 -16.20 -3.49
N GLN A 642 10.89 -16.93 -3.37
CA GLN A 642 12.24 -16.38 -3.27
C GLN A 642 12.71 -15.76 -4.59
N HIS A 643 12.49 -16.43 -5.72
CA HIS A 643 12.91 -15.95 -7.04
C HIS A 643 12.33 -14.56 -7.33
N PHE A 644 11.06 -14.35 -6.97
CA PHE A 644 10.37 -13.07 -7.17
C PHE A 644 10.43 -12.13 -5.95
N GLY A 645 11.06 -12.53 -4.85
CA GLY A 645 11.12 -11.73 -3.62
C GLY A 645 9.74 -11.37 -3.05
N ILE A 646 8.76 -12.26 -3.21
CA ILE A 646 7.36 -12.02 -2.85
C ILE A 646 7.21 -11.91 -1.33
N VAL A 647 7.81 -12.82 -0.56
CA VAL A 647 7.76 -12.76 0.91
C VAL A 647 8.98 -12.01 1.43
N LYS A 648 8.76 -11.05 2.33
CA LYS A 648 9.81 -10.22 2.92
C LYS A 648 10.05 -10.62 4.39
N PRO A 649 11.29 -10.50 4.89
CA PRO A 649 11.57 -10.71 6.31
C PRO A 649 10.77 -9.75 7.19
N LEU A 650 10.37 -10.24 8.37
CA LEU A 650 9.70 -9.45 9.40
C LEU A 650 10.63 -8.38 9.97
N LYS A 651 10.08 -7.20 10.24
CA LYS A 651 10.80 -6.04 10.79
C LYS A 651 10.14 -5.48 12.04
N LYS A 652 8.81 -5.52 12.15
CA LYS A 652 8.04 -4.93 13.24
C LYS A 652 7.47 -6.00 14.17
N ARG A 653 7.18 -7.19 13.65
CA ARG A 653 6.46 -8.28 14.31
C ARG A 653 7.31 -9.55 14.41
N LEU A 654 8.51 -9.43 14.97
CA LEU A 654 9.41 -10.57 15.21
C LEU A 654 8.78 -11.61 16.17
N ASP A 655 7.76 -11.23 16.94
CA ASP A 655 6.94 -12.14 17.77
C ASP A 655 6.21 -13.21 16.95
N ALA A 656 5.94 -12.93 15.67
CA ALA A 656 5.27 -13.86 14.76
C ALA A 656 6.24 -14.74 13.96
N GLU A 657 7.56 -14.62 14.18
CA GLU A 657 8.55 -15.46 13.53
C GLU A 657 8.56 -16.86 14.14
N HIS A 658 8.36 -17.89 13.32
CA HIS A 658 8.37 -19.29 13.74
C HIS A 658 9.05 -20.13 12.64
N SER A 659 9.72 -21.22 13.00
CA SER A 659 10.49 -22.04 12.05
C SER A 659 9.63 -22.90 11.12
N LEU A 660 8.38 -23.19 11.51
CA LEU A 660 7.46 -24.06 10.76
C LEU A 660 6.16 -23.38 10.35
N HIS A 661 5.76 -22.29 11.01
CA HIS A 661 4.41 -21.74 10.92
C HIS A 661 4.49 -20.26 10.56
N HIS A 662 4.38 -19.94 9.28
CA HIS A 662 4.60 -18.59 8.76
C HIS A 662 3.28 -17.83 8.57
N ILE A 663 3.29 -16.53 8.88
CA ILE A 663 2.15 -15.64 8.64
C ILE A 663 2.59 -14.54 7.67
N VAL A 664 1.85 -14.36 6.58
CA VAL A 664 2.04 -13.29 5.61
C VAL A 664 0.88 -12.30 5.71
N GLY A 665 1.22 -11.05 6.01
CA GLY A 665 0.29 -10.01 6.45
C GLY A 665 -0.13 -10.24 7.89
N ILE A 666 0.60 -9.72 8.86
CA ILE A 666 0.27 -9.86 10.28
C ILE A 666 -0.71 -8.75 10.70
N PRO A 667 -1.92 -9.09 11.19
CA PRO A 667 -2.86 -8.10 11.69
C PRO A 667 -2.34 -7.42 12.97
N LYS A 668 -2.75 -6.17 13.15
CA LYS A 668 -2.59 -5.44 14.41
C LYS A 668 -3.22 -6.24 15.55
N THR A 669 -2.55 -6.33 16.69
CA THR A 669 -3.17 -6.79 17.93
C THR A 669 -3.67 -5.58 18.72
N ASP A 670 -4.87 -5.69 19.28
CA ASP A 670 -5.30 -4.73 20.30
C ASP A 670 -4.70 -5.20 21.63
N GLY A 671 -3.97 -4.32 22.30
CA GLY A 671 -3.30 -4.66 23.56
C GLY A 671 -4.31 -5.06 24.63
N VAL A 672 -3.87 -5.88 25.57
CA VAL A 672 -4.64 -6.23 26.76
C VAL A 672 -4.05 -5.42 27.91
N ASP A 673 -4.89 -4.70 28.66
CA ASP A 673 -4.52 -3.96 29.88
C ASP A 673 -3.35 -2.95 29.74
N ASP A 674 -3.65 -1.72 29.28
CA ASP A 674 -2.72 -0.56 29.16
C ASP A 674 -1.43 -0.77 28.33
N GLU A 675 -1.16 -1.99 27.84
CA GLU A 675 -0.07 -2.25 26.89
C GLU A 675 -0.45 -1.82 25.47
N ASP A 676 0.49 -1.17 24.78
CA ASP A 676 0.32 -0.84 23.37
C ASP A 676 0.22 -2.14 22.56
N GLY A 677 -0.90 -2.32 21.87
CA GLY A 677 -1.07 -3.39 20.89
C GLY A 677 0.02 -3.37 19.81
N LEU A 678 0.41 -4.52 19.28
CA LEU A 678 1.48 -4.63 18.29
C LEU A 678 0.98 -4.15 16.90
N PRO A 679 1.82 -3.47 16.10
CA PRO A 679 1.41 -2.92 14.82
C PRO A 679 1.06 -4.02 13.80
N GLU A 680 0.35 -3.64 12.75
CA GLU A 680 0.24 -4.48 11.56
C GLU A 680 1.56 -4.49 10.77
N GLU A 681 1.83 -5.58 10.06
CA GLU A 681 2.97 -5.72 9.17
C GLU A 681 2.61 -6.56 7.96
N GLU A 682 2.76 -6.03 6.75
CA GLU A 682 2.36 -6.72 5.52
C GLU A 682 3.33 -7.85 5.12
N ASN A 683 4.64 -7.68 5.41
CA ASN A 683 5.74 -8.61 5.10
C ASN A 683 5.74 -9.29 3.71
N LEU A 684 5.29 -8.57 2.67
CA LEU A 684 5.36 -9.02 1.28
C LEU A 684 5.69 -7.90 0.27
N ASP A 685 6.01 -8.28 -0.97
CA ASP A 685 5.97 -7.40 -2.14
C ASP A 685 4.58 -7.43 -2.78
N GLY A 686 3.70 -6.53 -2.31
CA GLY A 686 2.33 -6.45 -2.80
C GLY A 686 2.25 -6.21 -4.31
N ARG A 687 3.13 -5.38 -4.88
CA ARG A 687 3.14 -5.08 -6.32
C ARG A 687 3.48 -6.34 -7.12
N MET A 688 4.55 -7.04 -6.78
CA MET A 688 4.93 -8.25 -7.50
C MET A 688 3.87 -9.35 -7.35
N MET A 689 3.25 -9.46 -6.17
CA MET A 689 2.11 -10.34 -5.95
C MET A 689 0.92 -10.00 -6.88
N GLY A 690 0.58 -8.72 -7.02
CA GLY A 690 -0.48 -8.27 -7.94
C GLY A 690 -0.18 -8.60 -9.41
N VAL A 691 1.07 -8.42 -9.85
CA VAL A 691 1.52 -8.83 -11.19
C VAL A 691 1.42 -10.33 -11.38
N ALA A 692 1.85 -11.13 -10.40
CA ALA A 692 1.76 -12.59 -10.46
C ALA A 692 0.30 -13.03 -10.65
N ILE A 693 -0.62 -12.52 -9.84
CA ILE A 693 -2.05 -12.83 -9.94
C ILE A 693 -2.62 -12.40 -11.30
N SER A 694 -2.30 -11.18 -11.76
CA SER A 694 -2.74 -10.68 -13.07
C SER A 694 -2.24 -11.57 -14.21
N ALA A 695 -0.94 -11.89 -14.24
CA ALA A 695 -0.31 -12.72 -15.25
C ALA A 695 -0.92 -14.12 -15.31
N LEU A 696 -1.19 -14.73 -14.16
CA LEU A 696 -1.78 -16.07 -14.06
C LEU A 696 -3.25 -16.08 -14.48
N MET A 697 -4.02 -15.09 -14.04
CA MET A 697 -5.43 -14.98 -14.44
C MET A 697 -5.58 -14.75 -15.94
N LYS A 698 -4.83 -13.80 -16.52
CA LYS A 698 -4.83 -13.58 -17.96
C LYS A 698 -4.36 -14.82 -18.71
N GLY A 699 -3.23 -15.40 -18.27
CA GLY A 699 -2.69 -16.60 -18.89
C GLY A 699 -3.68 -17.76 -18.87
N SER A 700 -4.42 -17.93 -17.78
CA SER A 700 -5.40 -19.02 -17.65
C SER A 700 -6.42 -19.05 -18.79
N ILE A 701 -6.92 -17.87 -19.24
CA ILE A 701 -7.87 -17.73 -20.34
C ILE A 701 -7.15 -17.69 -21.68
N LEU A 702 -6.08 -16.90 -21.79
CA LEU A 702 -5.34 -16.71 -23.02
C LEU A 702 -4.77 -18.03 -23.53
N SER A 703 -4.26 -18.88 -22.63
CA SER A 703 -3.72 -20.20 -23.01
C SER A 703 -4.80 -21.08 -23.63
N VAL A 704 -6.04 -21.05 -23.12
CA VAL A 704 -7.16 -21.83 -23.67
C VAL A 704 -7.53 -21.31 -25.05
N LYS A 705 -7.67 -19.99 -25.19
CA LYS A 705 -7.97 -19.35 -26.50
C LYS A 705 -6.88 -19.59 -27.54
N GLN A 706 -5.62 -19.67 -27.10
CA GLN A 706 -4.46 -19.85 -27.97
C GLN A 706 -4.08 -21.33 -28.17
N GLY A 707 -4.79 -22.27 -27.51
CA GLY A 707 -4.52 -23.70 -27.62
C GLY A 707 -3.17 -24.14 -27.03
N LEU A 708 -2.68 -23.44 -26.01
CA LEU A 708 -1.43 -23.76 -25.32
C LEU A 708 -1.66 -24.90 -24.32
N SER A 709 -0.86 -25.96 -24.45
CA SER A 709 -0.87 -27.14 -23.57
C SER A 709 0.12 -27.03 -22.43
#